data_AF-A0A4D5RRK5-F1
#
_entry.id   AF-A0A4D5RRK5-F1
#
_cell.length_a   1.000
_cell.length_b   1.000
_cell.length_c   1.000
_cell.angle_alpha   90.00
_cell.angle_beta   90.00
_cell.angle_gamma   90.00
#
_symmetry.space_group_name_H-M   'P 1'
#
loop_
_entity.id
_entity.type
_entity.pdbx_description
1 polymer ?
#
loop_
_entity_poly.entity_id
_entity_poly.type
_entity_poly.pdbx_seq_one_letter_code
_entity_poly.pdbx_strand_id
1 'polypeptide(L)'
;MESWPLNVMTSRRNAWLEAMLEYVFVKRQVPSDVQEKTLLKLENLDDFIDSELENISKGQVTETDFGRLGDHHVTFDICTNVGTFIVDKDRLGVSSQSNFNTIRGTCCVFKGKWQYELMLGSKGVMQVGWVTSNCKFSQEKGVGDTQDSYAYDGNRVRKWNVSTYKYGEPWLAGDVIGCCLDLDEGTVHFYRNGRSLGVAFDRVRAGPGLVYFPAVSLAFGENLVANFGATPLRHPVEGHRPLEKLDPREAERAWTLVRWVKRLLPVYEEVQKGAVPSQYLTDGLDVFRQGTKAQALLLAAPVLRRLGPLLASSHVTEVSVLPFLFQVLDENPDGGGVSVLLELFWALLEPLEVQRCLQNVAVALLSGFRFSPCTPDLHHQKRHLSLFLSVVRHDSSRRYLLENVLFDKIKFPLFMDVKPPDNETLAMVVHDVWFELMEEAHPTEEAYKKSLYAASKQKLKSVALELESLQLRILEQLTTDDDAPQGQTSRDTFLAKFEDFIKENSPGSRTVTLDLCPPSVALNFFHRLVALLRQCLPVLHAASGKLLQAHSLYIPGDVFLSDIGVRGEVSRVGDFPELPYDIASNQQSNRTDEGHKASVELSSGTPNAFDKDRASTKVFRLLDGIVRLYYLCSHAHFLKMNAVREGMRDYLRAVQEVRRNSALGEPDVVEALTKAEEVFSDTLSQQARQVAWLSAVVFSKEKQADVYWLLRVVLLTLEEASHSGAAFAFVPDYYVESCIKLLTSLSFYFPPTCNLSDIPGHYNVLVRYSTFLAQHFADPRVTNPDMKDALLRALAAHVCPPSTVRALECMPTESSMAMIQALLQPYKNRPWAQTNWILMRLWKGCGFAFRFTIAPHLVQRMSSKPVESALPSHPGGGNAPFSFKLPGAIHETPSSLLWMNVRSTRP
;
A
#
# COMPACT_ATOMS: atom_id res chain seq x y z
N MET A 1 -47.87 40.86 -51.85
CA MET A 1 -46.99 40.93 -50.68
C MET A 1 -46.82 39.50 -50.19
N GLU A 2 -46.03 38.71 -50.91
CA GLU A 2 -44.56 38.61 -50.82
C GLU A 2 -44.13 37.53 -49.82
N SER A 3 -43.62 36.46 -50.42
CA SER A 3 -42.95 35.29 -49.88
C SER A 3 -41.72 35.62 -49.04
N TRP A 4 -41.49 34.87 -47.96
CA TRP A 4 -40.16 34.39 -47.59
C TRP A 4 -40.25 32.88 -47.21
N PRO A 5 -39.38 32.01 -47.78
CA PRO A 5 -39.48 30.56 -47.65
C PRO A 5 -38.73 30.05 -46.42
N LEU A 6 -39.40 29.30 -45.54
CA LEU A 6 -38.80 28.64 -44.37
C LEU A 6 -38.11 27.30 -44.69
N ASN A 7 -37.90 26.97 -45.97
CA ASN A 7 -37.63 25.59 -46.41
C ASN A 7 -36.16 25.26 -46.76
N VAL A 8 -35.17 25.99 -46.24
CA VAL A 8 -33.74 25.72 -46.56
C VAL A 8 -32.87 25.39 -45.33
N MET A 9 -33.36 25.55 -44.09
CA MET A 9 -32.60 25.17 -42.88
C MET A 9 -32.98 23.81 -42.27
N THR A 10 -34.16 23.27 -42.59
CA THR A 10 -34.61 21.96 -42.09
C THR A 10 -34.00 20.76 -42.83
N SER A 11 -33.66 20.89 -44.12
CA SER A 11 -33.11 19.75 -44.88
C SER A 11 -31.65 19.42 -44.54
N ARG A 12 -30.84 20.39 -44.08
CA ARG A 12 -29.45 20.15 -43.64
C ARG A 12 -29.34 19.43 -42.29
N ARG A 13 -30.33 19.59 -41.39
CA ARG A 13 -30.30 18.98 -40.04
C ARG A 13 -30.65 17.49 -40.04
N ASN A 14 -31.53 17.05 -40.95
CA ASN A 14 -31.83 15.62 -41.14
C ASN A 14 -30.66 14.88 -41.81
N ALA A 15 -29.97 15.53 -42.77
CA ALA A 15 -28.84 14.93 -43.47
C ALA A 15 -27.66 14.58 -42.55
N TRP A 16 -27.39 15.42 -41.52
CA TRP A 16 -26.33 15.11 -40.55
C TRP A 16 -26.68 13.88 -39.69
N LEU A 17 -27.92 13.81 -39.18
CA LEU A 17 -28.37 12.68 -38.36
C LEU A 17 -28.35 11.37 -39.15
N GLU A 18 -28.84 11.37 -40.38
CA GLU A 18 -28.81 10.21 -41.28
C GLU A 18 -27.36 9.76 -41.56
N ALA A 19 -26.45 10.69 -41.84
CA ALA A 19 -25.04 10.38 -42.03
C ALA A 19 -24.37 9.79 -40.77
N MET A 20 -24.71 10.30 -39.58
CA MET A 20 -24.18 9.78 -38.32
C MET A 20 -24.77 8.42 -37.96
N LEU A 21 -26.04 8.16 -38.27
CA LEU A 21 -26.66 6.84 -38.11
C LEU A 21 -25.92 5.79 -38.95
N GLU A 22 -25.63 6.09 -40.22
CA GLU A 22 -24.87 5.18 -41.07
C GLU A 22 -23.43 4.97 -40.56
N TYR A 23 -22.76 6.05 -40.11
CA TYR A 23 -21.42 5.99 -39.56
C TYR A 23 -21.32 5.12 -38.30
N VAL A 24 -22.22 5.32 -37.34
CA VAL A 24 -22.18 4.63 -36.04
C VAL A 24 -22.61 3.17 -36.18
N PHE A 25 -23.73 2.90 -36.84
CA PHE A 25 -24.40 1.59 -36.78
C PHE A 25 -24.08 0.67 -37.96
N VAL A 26 -23.87 1.21 -39.17
CA VAL A 26 -23.90 0.41 -40.41
C VAL A 26 -22.51 0.07 -40.95
N LYS A 27 -21.43 0.75 -40.52
CA LYS A 27 -20.08 0.53 -41.06
C LYS A 27 -19.55 -0.89 -40.78
N ARG A 28 -19.85 -1.80 -41.71
CA ARG A 28 -19.34 -3.16 -41.92
C ARG A 28 -18.64 -3.13 -43.28
N GLN A 29 -17.34 -3.44 -43.33
CA GLN A 29 -16.70 -3.84 -44.59
C GLN A 29 -17.30 -5.21 -44.97
N VAL A 30 -18.28 -5.23 -45.86
CA VAL A 30 -18.77 -6.44 -46.50
C VAL A 30 -18.58 -6.23 -48.01
N PRO A 31 -18.00 -7.21 -48.73
CA PRO A 31 -17.82 -7.10 -50.17
C PRO A 31 -19.17 -6.91 -50.85
N SER A 32 -19.15 -6.05 -51.87
CA SER A 32 -20.25 -5.75 -52.78
C SER A 32 -20.81 -7.03 -53.38
N ASP A 33 -21.86 -7.58 -52.80
CA ASP A 33 -23.03 -8.08 -53.53
C ASP A 33 -24.13 -8.48 -52.55
N VAL A 34 -25.34 -8.01 -52.86
CA VAL A 34 -26.63 -8.28 -52.20
C VAL A 34 -26.90 -7.54 -50.87
N GLN A 35 -27.68 -6.45 -50.94
CA GLN A 35 -28.98 -6.31 -50.24
C GLN A 35 -29.54 -4.87 -50.35
N GLU A 36 -30.86 -4.78 -50.55
CA GLU A 36 -31.65 -3.55 -50.36
C GLU A 36 -31.40 -2.99 -48.96
N LYS A 37 -30.65 -1.89 -48.86
CA LYS A 37 -30.43 -1.19 -47.58
C LYS A 37 -31.72 -0.48 -47.18
N THR A 38 -32.43 -1.03 -46.19
CA THR A 38 -33.41 -0.25 -45.42
C THR A 38 -32.66 0.93 -44.80
N LEU A 39 -33.04 2.16 -45.17
CA LEU A 39 -32.39 3.37 -44.65
C LEU A 39 -32.63 3.47 -43.13
N LEU A 40 -31.56 3.47 -42.33
CA LEU A 40 -31.67 3.63 -40.88
C LEU A 40 -32.04 5.09 -40.56
N LYS A 41 -33.16 5.28 -39.86
CA LYS A 41 -33.69 6.57 -39.42
C LYS A 41 -33.81 6.57 -37.89
N LEU A 42 -34.01 7.75 -37.31
CA LEU A 42 -34.20 7.83 -35.86
C LEU A 42 -35.44 7.06 -35.38
N GLU A 43 -36.49 6.99 -36.20
CA GLU A 43 -37.77 6.33 -35.90
C GLU A 43 -37.65 4.80 -35.78
N ASN A 44 -36.73 4.17 -36.51
CA ASN A 44 -36.53 2.71 -36.51
C ASN A 44 -35.21 2.28 -35.84
N LEU A 45 -34.50 3.21 -35.20
CA LEU A 45 -33.21 2.94 -34.56
C LEU A 45 -33.35 1.95 -33.40
N ASP A 46 -34.41 2.08 -32.61
CA ASP A 46 -34.64 1.17 -31.48
C ASP A 46 -34.90 -0.27 -31.96
N ASP A 47 -35.80 -0.46 -32.93
CA ASP A 47 -36.09 -1.77 -33.51
C ASP A 47 -34.83 -2.40 -34.15
N PHE A 48 -34.00 -1.58 -34.81
CA PHE A 48 -32.74 -2.03 -35.38
C PHE A 48 -31.77 -2.55 -34.31
N ILE A 49 -31.58 -1.77 -33.23
CA ILE A 49 -30.67 -2.18 -32.15
C ILE A 49 -31.19 -3.46 -31.48
N ASP A 50 -32.48 -3.55 -31.17
CA ASP A 50 -33.06 -4.74 -30.54
C ASP A 50 -32.93 -5.97 -31.43
N SER A 51 -33.17 -5.82 -32.74
CA SER A 51 -32.99 -6.90 -33.72
C SER A 51 -31.54 -7.41 -33.76
N GLU A 52 -30.55 -6.52 -33.76
CA GLU A 52 -29.14 -6.91 -33.74
C GLU A 52 -28.77 -7.64 -32.44
N LEU A 53 -29.25 -7.18 -31.28
CA LEU A 53 -28.98 -7.82 -29.98
C LEU A 53 -29.70 -9.19 -29.84
N GLU A 54 -30.88 -9.34 -30.43
CA GLU A 54 -31.58 -10.63 -30.51
C GLU A 54 -30.87 -11.63 -31.42
N ASN A 55 -30.31 -11.17 -32.54
CA ASN A 55 -29.59 -12.04 -33.48
C ASN A 55 -28.36 -12.68 -32.82
N ILE A 56 -27.65 -11.94 -31.95
CA ILE A 56 -26.57 -12.47 -31.11
C ILE A 56 -27.08 -13.63 -30.23
N SER A 57 -28.31 -13.51 -29.73
CA SER A 57 -28.91 -14.46 -28.80
C SER A 57 -29.34 -15.78 -29.46
N LYS A 58 -29.52 -15.79 -30.78
CA LYS A 58 -29.96 -16.96 -31.57
C LYS A 58 -28.79 -17.82 -32.09
N GLY A 59 -27.57 -17.28 -32.11
CA GLY A 59 -26.39 -17.94 -32.71
C GLY A 59 -25.58 -18.84 -31.79
N GLN A 60 -25.81 -18.81 -30.47
CA GLN A 60 -25.05 -19.61 -29.50
C GLN A 60 -25.91 -20.74 -28.92
N VAL A 61 -25.42 -21.96 -29.07
CA VAL A 61 -25.92 -23.16 -28.38
C VAL A 61 -25.74 -22.92 -26.89
N THR A 62 -26.82 -22.96 -26.11
CA THR A 62 -26.73 -23.02 -24.65
C THR A 62 -25.95 -24.27 -24.28
N GLU A 63 -24.69 -24.12 -23.84
CA GLU A 63 -23.94 -25.23 -23.27
C GLU A 63 -24.78 -25.90 -22.19
N THR A 64 -24.94 -27.22 -22.28
CA THR A 64 -25.70 -27.96 -21.29
C THR A 64 -24.99 -27.83 -19.94
N ASP A 65 -25.70 -27.37 -18.90
CA ASP A 65 -25.25 -27.30 -17.49
C ASP A 65 -24.91 -28.68 -16.86
N PHE A 66 -24.86 -29.72 -17.69
CA PHE A 66 -24.66 -31.08 -17.26
C PHE A 66 -23.27 -31.25 -16.62
N GLY A 67 -23.27 -31.73 -15.38
CA GLY A 67 -22.05 -31.94 -14.59
C GLY A 67 -21.87 -30.97 -13.42
N ARG A 68 -22.75 -29.98 -13.24
CA ARG A 68 -22.71 -28.98 -12.15
C ARG A 68 -24.03 -28.95 -11.38
N LEU A 69 -23.97 -28.75 -10.06
CA LEU A 69 -25.11 -28.58 -9.17
C LEU A 69 -24.87 -27.44 -8.17
N GLY A 70 -25.90 -26.64 -7.90
CA GLY A 70 -25.86 -25.49 -6.99
C GLY A 70 -26.30 -24.19 -7.65
N ASP A 71 -26.38 -23.11 -6.86
CA ASP A 71 -26.80 -21.79 -7.33
C ASP A 71 -25.92 -21.24 -8.45
N HIS A 72 -26.44 -20.27 -9.22
CA HIS A 72 -25.68 -19.60 -10.28
C HIS A 72 -24.43 -18.90 -9.75
N HIS A 73 -24.62 -18.16 -8.66
CA HIS A 73 -23.55 -17.46 -7.95
C HIS A 73 -22.92 -18.36 -6.90
N VAL A 74 -21.61 -18.57 -7.01
CA VAL A 74 -20.85 -19.47 -6.15
C VAL A 74 -20.07 -18.67 -5.13
N THR A 75 -20.25 -19.01 -3.86
CA THR A 75 -19.52 -18.41 -2.73
C THR A 75 -19.04 -19.49 -1.77
N PHE A 76 -18.30 -19.10 -0.74
CA PHE A 76 -18.10 -19.99 0.40
C PHE A 76 -19.40 -20.23 1.16
N ASP A 77 -19.62 -21.49 1.55
CA ASP A 77 -20.77 -21.93 2.33
C ASP A 77 -20.45 -21.84 3.83
N ILE A 78 -20.93 -20.76 4.44
CA ILE A 78 -20.75 -20.48 5.86
C ILE A 78 -21.50 -21.46 6.78
N CYS A 79 -22.44 -22.25 6.26
CA CYS A 79 -23.19 -23.22 7.03
C CYS A 79 -22.46 -24.56 7.19
N THR A 80 -21.44 -24.83 6.36
CA THR A 80 -20.69 -26.10 6.37
C THR A 80 -19.25 -25.94 6.87
N ASN A 81 -18.91 -24.79 7.45
CA ASN A 81 -17.58 -24.54 7.97
C ASN A 81 -17.30 -25.35 9.25
N VAL A 82 -16.04 -25.72 9.43
CA VAL A 82 -15.53 -26.30 10.67
C VAL A 82 -14.47 -25.36 11.23
N GLY A 83 -14.70 -24.92 12.47
CA GLY A 83 -13.90 -23.90 13.13
C GLY A 83 -14.34 -22.47 12.78
N THR A 84 -13.56 -21.49 13.22
CA THR A 84 -13.96 -20.07 13.17
C THR A 84 -13.26 -19.32 12.04
N PHE A 85 -14.02 -18.95 11.01
CA PHE A 85 -13.56 -18.03 9.97
C PHE A 85 -14.09 -16.62 10.22
N ILE A 86 -13.29 -15.62 9.84
CA ILE A 86 -13.82 -14.32 9.45
C ILE A 86 -13.98 -14.33 7.94
N VAL A 87 -15.17 -13.97 7.47
CA VAL A 87 -15.60 -14.10 6.08
C VAL A 87 -16.02 -12.72 5.56
N ASP A 88 -15.58 -12.38 4.36
CA ASP A 88 -15.93 -11.11 3.71
C ASP A 88 -17.43 -11.03 3.40
N LYS A 89 -17.94 -9.81 3.18
CA LYS A 89 -19.37 -9.57 2.92
C LYS A 89 -19.89 -10.28 1.67
N ASP A 90 -19.04 -10.45 0.66
CA ASP A 90 -19.34 -11.18 -0.58
C ASP A 90 -19.18 -12.71 -0.44
N ARG A 91 -18.68 -13.18 0.72
CA ARG A 91 -18.37 -14.58 1.01
C ARG A 91 -17.37 -15.21 0.03
N LEU A 92 -16.46 -14.40 -0.52
CA LEU A 92 -15.35 -14.86 -1.36
C LEU A 92 -14.00 -14.80 -0.63
N GLY A 93 -13.83 -13.91 0.34
CA GLY A 93 -12.64 -13.84 1.20
C GLY A 93 -12.82 -14.55 2.54
N VAL A 94 -11.79 -15.27 3.00
CA VAL A 94 -11.80 -15.98 4.29
C VAL A 94 -10.46 -15.85 5.03
N SER A 95 -10.52 -15.75 6.36
CA SER A 95 -9.37 -15.78 7.27
C SER A 95 -9.64 -16.63 8.48
N SER A 96 -8.69 -17.48 8.82
CA SER A 96 -8.82 -18.43 9.92
C SER A 96 -8.49 -17.80 11.28
N GLN A 97 -9.35 -18.05 12.28
CA GLN A 97 -9.17 -17.62 13.68
C GLN A 97 -8.93 -18.80 14.63
N SER A 98 -8.59 -19.98 14.10
CA SER A 98 -8.26 -21.15 14.93
C SER A 98 -7.19 -22.00 14.24
N ASN A 99 -6.77 -23.09 14.88
CA ASN A 99 -5.59 -23.87 14.46
C ASN A 99 -5.68 -24.37 13.01
N PHE A 100 -6.81 -24.93 12.60
CA PHE A 100 -6.99 -25.42 11.23
C PHE A 100 -8.49 -25.51 10.86
N ASN A 101 -8.98 -24.51 10.14
CA ASN A 101 -10.41 -24.37 9.83
C ASN A 101 -10.69 -24.75 8.39
N THR A 102 -11.84 -25.35 8.10
CA THR A 102 -12.20 -25.82 6.75
C THR A 102 -13.55 -25.28 6.30
N ILE A 103 -13.65 -24.84 5.05
CA ILE A 103 -14.89 -24.34 4.44
C ILE A 103 -15.02 -24.83 2.99
N ARG A 104 -16.27 -25.08 2.56
CA ARG A 104 -16.60 -25.53 1.19
C ARG A 104 -17.20 -24.38 0.38
N GLY A 105 -17.19 -24.50 -0.95
CA GLY A 105 -18.04 -23.68 -1.81
C GLY A 105 -19.50 -24.17 -1.83
N THR A 106 -20.43 -23.31 -2.26
CA THR A 106 -21.87 -23.61 -2.38
C THR A 106 -22.23 -24.47 -3.60
N CYS A 107 -21.29 -24.70 -4.52
CA CYS A 107 -21.48 -25.43 -5.76
C CYS A 107 -20.65 -26.73 -5.78
N CYS A 108 -21.18 -27.76 -6.43
CA CYS A 108 -20.46 -29.00 -6.68
C CYS A 108 -20.55 -29.46 -8.14
N VAL A 109 -19.61 -30.32 -8.51
CA VAL A 109 -19.46 -30.86 -9.87
C VAL A 109 -19.35 -32.38 -9.84
N PHE A 110 -19.86 -33.04 -10.88
CA PHE A 110 -19.91 -34.49 -11.00
C PHE A 110 -19.53 -35.03 -12.39
N LYS A 111 -19.35 -34.15 -13.39
CA LYS A 111 -18.86 -34.49 -14.72
C LYS A 111 -18.24 -33.28 -15.42
N GLY A 112 -17.30 -33.48 -16.35
CA GLY A 112 -16.66 -32.40 -17.10
C GLY A 112 -15.40 -31.87 -16.43
N LYS A 113 -14.85 -30.80 -17.01
CA LYS A 113 -13.60 -30.16 -16.57
C LYS A 113 -13.89 -28.81 -15.93
N TRP A 114 -13.44 -28.63 -14.70
CA TRP A 114 -13.78 -27.47 -13.87
C TRP A 114 -12.56 -26.83 -13.25
N GLN A 115 -12.58 -25.51 -13.16
CA GLN A 115 -11.54 -24.71 -12.56
C GLN A 115 -12.14 -23.66 -11.62
N TYR A 116 -11.43 -23.40 -10.53
CA TYR A 116 -11.56 -22.17 -9.77
C TYR A 116 -10.17 -21.67 -9.38
N GLU A 117 -10.08 -20.40 -9.00
CA GLU A 117 -8.82 -19.80 -8.56
C GLU A 117 -8.91 -19.37 -7.10
N LEU A 118 -7.79 -19.52 -6.40
CA LEU A 118 -7.61 -19.01 -5.04
C LEU A 118 -6.43 -18.06 -5.05
N MET A 119 -6.68 -16.84 -4.61
CA MET A 119 -5.69 -15.82 -4.47
C MET A 119 -5.25 -15.76 -3.01
N LEU A 120 -3.98 -16.03 -2.76
CA LEU A 120 -3.46 -16.12 -1.42
C LEU A 120 -3.27 -14.71 -0.85
N GLY A 121 -3.85 -14.40 0.30
CA GLY A 121 -3.53 -13.16 1.03
C GLY A 121 -2.35 -13.33 1.99
N SER A 122 -1.96 -14.59 2.22
CA SER A 122 -0.90 -15.03 3.14
C SER A 122 -0.11 -16.18 2.51
N LYS A 123 0.95 -16.67 3.17
CA LYS A 123 1.85 -17.69 2.60
C LYS A 123 2.09 -18.90 3.50
N GLY A 124 1.45 -18.95 4.66
CA GLY A 124 1.65 -20.02 5.63
C GLY A 124 0.85 -21.27 5.28
N VAL A 125 0.56 -22.06 6.31
CA VAL A 125 0.02 -23.41 6.16
C VAL A 125 -1.45 -23.37 5.74
N MET A 126 -1.71 -23.76 4.49
CA MET A 126 -3.06 -23.91 3.93
C MET A 126 -3.11 -25.16 3.06
N GLN A 127 -4.26 -25.82 3.00
CA GLN A 127 -4.53 -26.93 2.09
C GLN A 127 -5.72 -26.57 1.22
N VAL A 128 -5.53 -26.56 -0.10
CA VAL A 128 -6.56 -26.13 -1.06
C VAL A 128 -6.85 -27.23 -2.07
N GLY A 129 -8.12 -27.45 -2.41
CA GLY A 129 -8.49 -28.40 -3.45
C GLY A 129 -9.93 -28.89 -3.37
N TRP A 130 -10.14 -30.17 -3.65
CA TRP A 130 -11.47 -30.74 -3.91
C TRP A 130 -11.87 -31.75 -2.85
N VAL A 131 -13.15 -31.77 -2.49
CA VAL A 131 -13.71 -32.69 -1.48
C VAL A 131 -15.01 -33.30 -1.95
N THR A 132 -15.26 -34.55 -1.61
CA THR A 132 -16.56 -35.17 -1.87
C THR A 132 -17.59 -34.76 -0.81
N SER A 133 -18.87 -34.98 -1.11
CA SER A 133 -19.97 -34.83 -0.14
C SER A 133 -19.79 -35.68 1.13
N ASN A 134 -19.05 -36.80 1.04
CA ASN A 134 -18.83 -37.73 2.15
C ASN A 134 -17.69 -37.30 3.10
N CYS A 135 -16.90 -36.30 2.73
CA CYS A 135 -15.78 -35.85 3.53
C CYS A 135 -16.29 -35.28 4.88
N LYS A 136 -15.63 -35.64 5.98
CA LYS A 136 -15.92 -35.12 7.34
C LYS A 136 -14.70 -34.38 7.87
N PHE A 137 -14.87 -33.11 8.17
CA PHE A 137 -13.77 -32.27 8.69
C PHE A 137 -13.82 -32.19 10.22
N SER A 138 -12.65 -31.91 10.81
CA SER A 138 -12.49 -31.50 12.21
C SER A 138 -11.46 -30.37 12.27
N GLN A 139 -11.20 -29.82 13.46
CA GLN A 139 -10.11 -28.85 13.64
C GLN A 139 -8.70 -29.45 13.46
N GLU A 140 -8.61 -30.77 13.27
CA GLU A 140 -7.34 -31.50 13.03
C GLU A 140 -7.31 -32.16 11.65
N LYS A 141 -8.45 -32.31 10.98
CA LYS A 141 -8.60 -32.97 9.68
C LYS A 141 -9.23 -32.02 8.68
N GLY A 142 -8.41 -31.48 7.79
CA GLY A 142 -8.81 -30.60 6.72
C GLY A 142 -8.90 -31.27 5.35
N VAL A 143 -8.84 -30.44 4.31
CA VAL A 143 -8.83 -30.87 2.91
C VAL A 143 -7.54 -31.64 2.64
N GLY A 144 -7.67 -32.89 2.19
CA GLY A 144 -6.55 -33.76 1.88
C GLY A 144 -6.22 -34.76 3.00
N ASP A 145 -6.80 -34.64 4.20
CA ASP A 145 -6.56 -35.58 5.30
C ASP A 145 -7.48 -36.81 5.26
N THR A 146 -8.40 -36.87 4.29
CA THR A 146 -9.31 -38.01 4.08
C THR A 146 -9.21 -38.56 2.66
N GLN A 147 -9.65 -39.81 2.47
CA GLN A 147 -9.74 -40.46 1.16
C GLN A 147 -10.73 -39.75 0.20
N ASP A 148 -11.60 -38.93 0.77
CA ASP A 148 -12.67 -38.18 0.12
C ASP A 148 -12.24 -36.73 -0.20
N SER A 149 -10.94 -36.45 -0.20
CA SER A 149 -10.40 -35.11 -0.40
C SER A 149 -9.01 -35.11 -1.04
N TYR A 150 -8.73 -34.13 -1.90
CA TYR A 150 -7.47 -33.96 -2.60
C TYR A 150 -6.99 -32.52 -2.43
N ALA A 151 -5.77 -32.33 -1.92
CA ALA A 151 -5.27 -30.99 -1.60
C ALA A 151 -3.83 -30.74 -2.05
N TYR A 152 -3.53 -29.45 -2.20
CA TYR A 152 -2.21 -28.89 -2.34
C TYR A 152 -1.91 -27.92 -1.21
N ASP A 153 -0.71 -28.03 -0.64
CA ASP A 153 -0.14 -27.13 0.35
C ASP A 153 1.21 -26.61 -0.17
N GLY A 154 1.22 -25.38 -0.67
CA GLY A 154 2.41 -24.75 -1.23
C GLY A 154 3.39 -24.23 -0.18
N ASN A 155 2.98 -24.07 1.08
CA ASN A 155 3.93 -23.71 2.14
C ASN A 155 4.81 -24.91 2.52
N ARG A 156 4.21 -26.11 2.57
CA ARG A 156 4.92 -27.38 2.82
C ARG A 156 5.36 -28.09 1.54
N VAL A 157 5.04 -27.53 0.36
CA VAL A 157 5.38 -28.05 -0.97
C VAL A 157 4.95 -29.51 -1.14
N ARG A 158 3.69 -29.78 -0.80
CA ARG A 158 3.14 -31.13 -0.66
C ARG A 158 1.72 -31.23 -1.22
N LYS A 159 1.40 -32.41 -1.74
CA LYS A 159 0.02 -32.83 -2.04
C LYS A 159 -0.48 -33.81 -0.97
N TRP A 160 -1.78 -33.77 -0.70
CA TRP A 160 -2.43 -34.50 0.40
C TRP A 160 -3.67 -35.27 -0.07
N ASN A 161 -3.70 -36.57 0.22
CA ASN A 161 -4.88 -37.45 0.15
C ASN A 161 -4.66 -38.61 1.14
N VAL A 162 -5.06 -38.42 2.40
CA VAL A 162 -4.70 -39.24 3.58
C VAL A 162 -3.19 -39.20 3.90
N SER A 163 -2.35 -39.54 2.94
CA SER A 163 -0.90 -39.45 2.99
C SER A 163 -0.39 -38.21 2.25
N THR A 164 0.86 -37.81 2.54
CA THR A 164 1.49 -36.62 1.94
C THR A 164 2.72 -36.97 1.10
N TYR A 165 2.81 -36.35 -0.07
CA TYR A 165 3.92 -36.49 -1.01
C TYR A 165 4.44 -35.13 -1.47
N LYS A 166 5.73 -35.02 -1.80
CA LYS A 166 6.31 -33.79 -2.36
C LYS A 166 5.65 -33.47 -3.70
N TYR A 167 5.20 -32.22 -3.87
CA TYR A 167 4.53 -31.76 -5.09
C TYR A 167 4.51 -30.22 -5.14
N GLY A 168 4.59 -29.65 -6.34
CA GLY A 168 4.51 -28.21 -6.55
C GLY A 168 5.75 -27.44 -6.09
N GLU A 169 5.57 -26.16 -5.78
CA GLU A 169 6.63 -25.21 -5.43
C GLU A 169 6.18 -24.24 -4.32
N PRO A 170 7.13 -23.63 -3.57
CA PRO A 170 6.77 -22.66 -2.53
C PRO A 170 5.93 -21.50 -3.07
N TRP A 171 4.76 -21.26 -2.46
CA TRP A 171 3.93 -20.11 -2.79
C TRP A 171 4.29 -18.86 -1.98
N LEU A 172 3.81 -17.71 -2.44
CA LEU A 172 3.93 -16.41 -1.79
C LEU A 172 2.54 -15.78 -1.64
N ALA A 173 2.44 -14.84 -0.69
CA ALA A 173 1.25 -14.00 -0.59
C ALA A 173 1.10 -13.20 -1.89
N GLY A 174 -0.11 -13.19 -2.43
CA GLY A 174 -0.47 -12.59 -3.72
C GLY A 174 -0.41 -13.55 -4.92
N ASP A 175 0.03 -14.79 -4.74
CA ASP A 175 -0.04 -15.81 -5.81
C ASP A 175 -1.49 -16.25 -6.06
N VAL A 176 -1.76 -16.63 -7.31
CA VAL A 176 -3.04 -17.17 -7.77
C VAL A 176 -2.88 -18.66 -8.03
N ILE A 177 -3.58 -19.48 -7.25
CA ILE A 177 -3.58 -20.94 -7.35
C ILE A 177 -4.80 -21.40 -8.13
N GLY A 178 -4.59 -21.89 -9.35
CA GLY A 178 -5.63 -22.52 -10.16
C GLY A 178 -5.84 -23.97 -9.72
N CYS A 179 -7.06 -24.33 -9.33
CA CYS A 179 -7.44 -25.66 -8.90
C CYS A 179 -8.31 -26.30 -9.98
N CYS A 180 -7.75 -27.26 -10.74
CA CYS A 180 -8.41 -27.88 -11.88
C CYS A 180 -8.78 -29.33 -11.56
N LEU A 181 -10.02 -29.71 -11.89
CA LEU A 181 -10.54 -31.07 -11.75
C LEU A 181 -11.13 -31.51 -13.10
N ASP A 182 -10.57 -32.57 -13.66
CA ASP A 182 -11.06 -33.23 -14.85
C ASP A 182 -11.76 -34.53 -14.42
N LEU A 183 -13.09 -34.53 -14.40
CA LEU A 183 -13.88 -35.73 -14.05
C LEU A 183 -14.08 -36.68 -15.23
N ASP A 184 -13.72 -36.26 -16.44
CA ASP A 184 -13.79 -37.12 -17.63
C ASP A 184 -12.56 -38.04 -17.69
N GLU A 185 -11.37 -37.52 -17.39
CA GLU A 185 -10.12 -38.29 -17.29
C GLU A 185 -9.78 -38.71 -15.84
N GLY A 186 -10.47 -38.16 -14.84
CA GLY A 186 -10.24 -38.46 -13.43
C GLY A 186 -8.91 -37.93 -12.91
N THR A 187 -8.57 -36.67 -13.19
CA THR A 187 -7.32 -36.04 -12.74
C THR A 187 -7.55 -34.73 -11.98
N VAL A 188 -6.60 -34.40 -11.10
CA VAL A 188 -6.51 -33.07 -10.46
C VAL A 188 -5.17 -32.44 -10.81
N HIS A 189 -5.22 -31.18 -11.23
CA HIS A 189 -4.06 -30.35 -11.52
C HIS A 189 -4.10 -29.07 -10.69
N PHE A 190 -2.93 -28.62 -10.26
CA PHE A 190 -2.78 -27.31 -9.65
C PHE A 190 -1.87 -26.44 -10.51
N TYR A 191 -2.19 -25.16 -10.56
CA TYR A 191 -1.44 -24.14 -11.29
C TYR A 191 -1.05 -23.03 -10.33
N ARG A 192 0.11 -22.42 -10.54
CA ARG A 192 0.52 -21.21 -9.83
C ARG A 192 0.80 -20.12 -10.85
N ASN A 193 0.05 -19.02 -10.76
CA ASN A 193 0.15 -17.88 -11.69
C ASN A 193 0.09 -18.33 -13.17
N GLY A 194 -0.78 -19.32 -13.46
CA GLY A 194 -0.97 -19.92 -14.78
C GLY A 194 0.04 -20.99 -15.20
N ARG A 195 1.12 -21.21 -14.43
CA ARG A 195 2.07 -22.30 -14.71
C ARG A 195 1.59 -23.61 -14.09
N SER A 196 1.55 -24.67 -14.89
CA SER A 196 1.17 -26.00 -14.42
C SER A 196 2.22 -26.54 -13.44
N LEU A 197 1.76 -27.08 -12.31
CA LEU A 197 2.61 -27.78 -11.34
C LEU A 197 2.66 -29.31 -11.61
N GLY A 198 2.12 -29.75 -12.75
CA GLY A 198 2.00 -31.15 -13.13
C GLY A 198 0.69 -31.80 -12.65
N VAL A 199 0.57 -33.10 -12.86
CA VAL A 199 -0.60 -33.89 -12.39
C VAL A 199 -0.43 -34.16 -10.90
N ALA A 200 -1.36 -33.65 -10.09
CA ALA A 200 -1.32 -33.88 -8.64
C ALA A 200 -1.89 -35.25 -8.30
N PHE A 201 -3.05 -35.59 -8.87
CA PHE A 201 -3.74 -36.84 -8.60
C PHE A 201 -4.26 -37.44 -9.91
N ASP A 202 -4.13 -38.76 -10.03
CA ASP A 202 -4.71 -39.58 -11.08
C ASP A 202 -5.80 -40.49 -10.49
N ARG A 203 -6.66 -41.05 -11.34
CA ARG A 203 -7.74 -41.99 -10.95
C ARG A 203 -8.66 -41.44 -9.85
N VAL A 204 -9.01 -40.16 -9.96
CA VAL A 204 -10.03 -39.54 -9.11
C VAL A 204 -11.34 -40.30 -9.25
N ARG A 205 -11.94 -40.69 -8.12
CA ARG A 205 -13.18 -41.48 -8.11
C ARG A 205 -14.32 -40.69 -8.74
N ALA A 206 -15.00 -41.27 -9.72
CA ALA A 206 -16.23 -40.74 -10.31
C ALA A 206 -17.29 -41.84 -10.38
N GLY A 207 -18.57 -41.46 -10.33
CA GLY A 207 -19.69 -42.41 -10.40
C GLY A 207 -20.97 -41.89 -9.74
N PRO A 208 -22.07 -42.67 -9.79
CA PRO A 208 -23.34 -42.29 -9.17
C PRO A 208 -23.18 -41.96 -7.68
N GLY A 209 -23.75 -40.83 -7.25
CA GLY A 209 -23.71 -40.37 -5.86
C GLY A 209 -22.40 -39.70 -5.42
N LEU A 210 -21.40 -39.57 -6.30
CA LEU A 210 -20.18 -38.81 -6.04
C LEU A 210 -20.23 -37.44 -6.70
N VAL A 211 -20.04 -36.40 -5.89
CA VAL A 211 -19.94 -35.01 -6.30
C VAL A 211 -18.76 -34.36 -5.58
N TYR A 212 -18.14 -33.37 -6.20
CA TYR A 212 -16.97 -32.67 -5.67
C TYR A 212 -17.26 -31.18 -5.46
N PHE A 213 -16.90 -30.68 -4.28
CA PHE A 213 -16.95 -29.27 -3.91
C PHE A 213 -15.52 -28.70 -3.89
N PRO A 214 -15.32 -27.43 -4.28
CA PRO A 214 -14.11 -26.73 -3.93
C PRO A 214 -14.07 -26.53 -2.41
N ALA A 215 -12.91 -26.68 -1.80
CA ALA A 215 -12.74 -26.47 -0.37
C ALA A 215 -11.32 -26.01 -0.03
N VAL A 216 -11.21 -25.35 1.13
CA VAL A 216 -9.95 -24.84 1.66
C VAL A 216 -9.86 -25.11 3.16
N SER A 217 -8.66 -25.45 3.63
CA SER A 217 -8.31 -25.51 5.05
C SER A 217 -7.16 -24.56 5.38
N LEU A 218 -7.33 -23.72 6.39
CA LEU A 218 -6.41 -22.62 6.70
C LEU A 218 -5.97 -22.67 8.18
N ALA A 219 -4.67 -22.54 8.41
CA ALA A 219 -4.12 -22.36 9.74
C ALA A 219 -4.39 -20.95 10.31
N PHE A 220 -4.23 -20.77 11.62
CA PHE A 220 -4.50 -19.50 12.31
C PHE A 220 -3.80 -18.31 11.64
N GLY A 221 -4.56 -17.26 11.33
CA GLY A 221 -4.06 -16.03 10.69
C GLY A 221 -3.89 -16.11 9.18
N GLU A 222 -3.93 -17.31 8.60
CA GLU A 222 -3.88 -17.49 7.14
C GLU A 222 -5.21 -17.08 6.50
N ASN A 223 -5.10 -16.54 5.29
CA ASN A 223 -6.20 -15.97 4.54
C ASN A 223 -6.01 -16.01 3.01
N LEU A 224 -7.13 -16.04 2.30
CA LEU A 224 -7.22 -16.06 0.84
C LEU A 224 -8.58 -15.52 0.34
N VAL A 225 -8.66 -15.26 -0.97
CA VAL A 225 -9.90 -14.89 -1.68
C VAL A 225 -10.12 -15.85 -2.84
N ALA A 226 -11.34 -16.36 -3.00
CA ALA A 226 -11.71 -17.25 -4.10
C ALA A 226 -12.27 -16.48 -5.29
N ASN A 227 -11.90 -16.90 -6.50
CA ASN A 227 -12.63 -16.59 -7.72
C ASN A 227 -13.18 -17.89 -8.31
N PHE A 228 -14.49 -18.09 -8.12
CA PHE A 228 -15.22 -19.22 -8.71
C PHE A 228 -15.65 -18.96 -10.16
N GLY A 229 -15.45 -17.74 -10.68
CA GLY A 229 -15.81 -17.31 -12.03
C GLY A 229 -16.75 -16.11 -12.11
N ALA A 230 -17.14 -15.51 -10.98
CA ALA A 230 -17.95 -14.28 -10.95
C ALA A 230 -17.27 -13.09 -11.63
N THR A 231 -15.94 -13.14 -11.73
CA THR A 231 -15.12 -12.36 -12.64
C THR A 231 -14.27 -13.30 -13.49
N PRO A 232 -13.77 -12.87 -14.66
CA PRO A 232 -12.87 -13.69 -15.48
C PRO A 232 -11.74 -14.30 -14.65
N LEU A 233 -11.49 -15.61 -14.84
CA LEU A 233 -10.32 -16.26 -14.28
C LEU A 233 -9.07 -15.56 -14.84
N ARG A 234 -8.06 -15.36 -14.00
CA ARG A 234 -6.82 -14.67 -14.41
C ARG A 234 -5.95 -15.55 -15.29
N HIS A 235 -5.96 -16.84 -14.99
CA HIS A 235 -5.20 -17.86 -15.68
C HIS A 235 -6.14 -19.02 -16.07
N PRO A 236 -7.07 -18.77 -17.02
CA PRO A 236 -7.98 -19.81 -17.48
C PRO A 236 -7.18 -20.94 -18.15
N VAL A 237 -7.49 -22.18 -17.78
CA VAL A 237 -6.88 -23.38 -18.36
C VAL A 237 -7.77 -23.88 -19.49
N GLU A 238 -7.15 -24.18 -20.63
CA GLU A 238 -7.86 -24.65 -21.82
C GLU A 238 -8.75 -25.86 -21.51
N GLY A 239 -9.99 -25.82 -22.01
CA GLY A 239 -10.99 -26.86 -21.82
C GLY A 239 -11.64 -26.91 -20.43
N HIS A 240 -11.19 -26.13 -19.44
CA HIS A 240 -11.80 -26.07 -18.11
C HIS A 240 -12.78 -24.91 -18.00
N ARG A 241 -13.92 -25.16 -17.33
CA ARG A 241 -14.96 -24.15 -17.10
C ARG A 241 -14.95 -23.62 -15.67
N PRO A 242 -15.28 -22.34 -15.45
CA PRO A 242 -15.49 -21.80 -14.11
C PRO A 242 -16.66 -22.50 -13.40
N LEU A 243 -16.66 -22.43 -12.07
CA LEU A 243 -17.78 -22.92 -11.26
C LEU A 243 -18.97 -21.95 -11.25
N GLU A 244 -18.75 -20.66 -11.46
CA GLU A 244 -19.82 -19.67 -11.66
C GLU A 244 -20.58 -19.94 -12.96
N LYS A 245 -21.92 -19.88 -12.92
CA LYS A 245 -22.72 -19.96 -14.14
C LYS A 245 -23.00 -18.55 -14.68
N LEU A 246 -22.31 -18.19 -15.75
CA LEU A 246 -22.45 -16.91 -16.45
C LEU A 246 -23.34 -17.06 -17.70
N ASP A 247 -24.07 -16.00 -18.07
CA ASP A 247 -24.69 -15.93 -19.40
C ASP A 247 -23.75 -15.22 -20.38
N PRO A 248 -23.09 -15.94 -21.32
CA PRO A 248 -22.14 -15.33 -22.25
C PRO A 248 -22.79 -14.29 -23.17
N ARG A 249 -24.12 -14.37 -23.37
CA ARG A 249 -24.86 -13.46 -24.25
C ARG A 249 -24.88 -12.03 -23.72
N GLU A 250 -24.84 -11.84 -22.40
CA GLU A 250 -24.81 -10.50 -21.80
C GLU A 250 -23.51 -9.76 -22.13
N ALA A 251 -22.37 -10.45 -22.04
CA ALA A 251 -21.07 -9.88 -22.40
C ALA A 251 -21.00 -9.54 -23.89
N GLU A 252 -21.52 -10.40 -24.78
CA GLU A 252 -21.50 -10.16 -26.23
C GLU A 252 -22.43 -9.00 -26.65
N ARG A 253 -23.60 -8.89 -26.03
CA ARG A 253 -24.49 -7.73 -26.17
C ARG A 253 -23.81 -6.44 -25.71
N ALA A 254 -23.19 -6.46 -24.53
CA ALA A 254 -22.45 -5.31 -24.00
C ALA A 254 -21.29 -4.90 -24.92
N TRP A 255 -20.53 -5.87 -25.43
CA TRP A 255 -19.43 -5.61 -26.37
C TRP A 255 -19.90 -4.92 -27.66
N THR A 256 -21.04 -5.35 -28.20
CA THR A 256 -21.65 -4.72 -29.39
C THR A 256 -22.05 -3.27 -29.12
N LEU A 257 -22.73 -3.03 -27.99
CA LEU A 257 -23.13 -1.69 -27.55
C LEU A 257 -21.92 -0.77 -27.34
N VAL A 258 -20.90 -1.26 -26.63
CA VAL A 258 -19.66 -0.54 -26.37
C VAL A 258 -18.93 -0.18 -27.67
N ARG A 259 -18.96 -1.05 -28.69
CA ARG A 259 -18.41 -0.72 -30.01
C ARG A 259 -19.13 0.45 -30.68
N TRP A 260 -20.45 0.57 -30.53
CA TRP A 260 -21.17 1.75 -31.02
C TRP A 260 -20.87 2.99 -30.19
N VAL A 261 -20.76 2.87 -28.86
CA VAL A 261 -20.29 3.97 -27.99
C VAL A 261 -18.92 4.48 -28.43
N LYS A 262 -17.98 3.58 -28.76
CA LYS A 262 -16.67 3.96 -29.30
C LYS A 262 -16.78 4.85 -30.54
N ARG A 263 -17.69 4.53 -31.46
CA ARG A 263 -17.92 5.32 -32.69
C ARG A 263 -18.62 6.64 -32.38
N LEU A 264 -19.44 6.70 -31.33
CA LEU A 264 -20.14 7.91 -30.88
C LEU A 264 -19.21 8.91 -30.18
N LEU A 265 -18.17 8.45 -29.48
CA LEU A 265 -17.23 9.32 -28.76
C LEU A 265 -16.65 10.48 -29.59
N PRO A 266 -16.01 10.24 -30.77
CA PRO A 266 -15.47 11.34 -31.57
C PRO A 266 -16.57 12.26 -32.12
N VAL A 267 -17.77 11.75 -32.37
CA VAL A 267 -18.91 12.57 -32.80
C VAL A 267 -19.32 13.52 -31.67
N TYR A 268 -19.46 13.01 -30.45
CA TYR A 268 -19.85 13.80 -29.29
C TYR A 268 -18.77 14.83 -28.92
N GLU A 269 -17.49 14.43 -28.93
CA GLU A 269 -16.36 15.31 -28.63
C GLU A 269 -16.25 16.49 -29.61
N GLU A 270 -16.30 16.22 -30.92
CA GLU A 270 -16.18 17.29 -31.92
C GLU A 270 -17.40 18.22 -31.95
N VAL A 271 -18.61 17.70 -31.68
CA VAL A 271 -19.81 18.52 -31.53
C VAL A 271 -19.70 19.50 -30.36
N GLN A 272 -19.03 19.13 -29.26
CA GLN A 272 -18.81 20.04 -28.13
C GLN A 272 -17.84 21.19 -28.46
N LYS A 273 -16.85 20.96 -29.34
CA LYS A 273 -15.87 21.98 -29.76
C LYS A 273 -16.50 23.07 -30.64
N GLY A 274 -17.64 22.80 -31.27
CA GLY A 274 -18.38 23.73 -32.11
C GLY A 274 -17.79 23.93 -33.50
N ALA A 275 -18.60 24.48 -34.42
CA ALA A 275 -18.17 24.72 -35.80
C ALA A 275 -17.16 25.89 -35.88
N VAL A 276 -16.02 25.66 -36.52
CA VAL A 276 -15.03 26.71 -36.84
C VAL A 276 -15.55 27.52 -38.05
N PRO A 277 -15.43 28.87 -38.09
CA PRO A 277 -15.89 29.70 -39.21
C PRO A 277 -15.13 29.52 -40.55
N SER A 278 -14.31 28.48 -40.72
CA SER A 278 -13.41 28.36 -41.87
C SER A 278 -14.17 27.94 -43.14
N GLN A 279 -13.94 28.66 -44.24
CA GLN A 279 -14.55 28.44 -45.56
C GLN A 279 -13.96 27.24 -46.33
N TYR A 280 -13.01 26.50 -45.76
CA TYR A 280 -12.36 25.36 -46.39
C TYR A 280 -12.56 24.09 -45.54
N LEU A 281 -13.60 23.32 -45.87
CA LEU A 281 -13.81 21.95 -45.40
C LEU A 281 -12.63 21.09 -45.89
N THR A 282 -11.70 20.75 -45.00
CA THR A 282 -10.47 20.05 -45.39
C THR A 282 -10.26 18.71 -44.68
N ASP A 283 -11.01 18.40 -43.61
CA ASP A 283 -10.96 17.09 -42.96
C ASP A 283 -12.34 16.46 -42.72
N GLY A 284 -12.41 15.12 -42.77
CA GLY A 284 -13.65 14.36 -42.51
C GLY A 284 -14.25 14.56 -41.10
N LEU A 285 -13.50 15.14 -40.16
CA LEU A 285 -13.94 15.48 -38.80
C LEU A 285 -14.82 16.74 -38.73
N ASP A 286 -14.68 17.67 -39.70
CA ASP A 286 -15.49 18.90 -39.73
C ASP A 286 -16.98 18.60 -39.94
N VAL A 287 -17.31 17.44 -40.50
CA VAL A 287 -18.69 16.96 -40.62
C VAL A 287 -19.32 16.74 -39.24
N PHE A 288 -18.57 16.26 -38.25
CA PHE A 288 -19.09 16.04 -36.89
C PHE A 288 -19.46 17.37 -36.23
N ARG A 289 -18.63 18.40 -36.39
CA ARG A 289 -18.82 19.74 -35.81
C ARG A 289 -20.08 20.48 -36.29
N GLN A 290 -20.68 20.03 -37.39
CA GLN A 290 -21.93 20.60 -37.92
C GLN A 290 -23.17 20.18 -37.11
N GLY A 291 -23.05 19.12 -36.29
CA GLY A 291 -24.11 18.65 -35.41
C GLY A 291 -24.26 19.50 -34.14
N THR A 292 -25.34 19.25 -33.41
CA THR A 292 -25.58 19.87 -32.09
C THR A 292 -25.42 18.85 -30.96
N LYS A 293 -25.07 19.31 -29.75
CA LYS A 293 -24.93 18.45 -28.58
C LYS A 293 -26.18 17.58 -28.34
N ALA A 294 -27.36 18.17 -28.54
CA ALA A 294 -28.63 17.45 -28.43
C ALA A 294 -28.75 16.30 -29.44
N GLN A 295 -28.32 16.50 -30.70
CA GLN A 295 -28.35 15.43 -31.72
C GLN A 295 -27.37 14.30 -31.39
N ALA A 296 -26.16 14.62 -30.91
CA ALA A 296 -25.21 13.60 -30.48
C ALA A 296 -25.75 12.77 -29.29
N LEU A 297 -26.42 13.42 -28.33
CA LEU A 297 -27.09 12.74 -27.21
C LEU A 297 -28.27 11.88 -27.68
N LEU A 298 -29.06 12.32 -28.67
CA LEU A 298 -30.15 11.52 -29.26
C LEU A 298 -29.64 10.24 -29.93
N LEU A 299 -28.44 10.25 -30.51
CA LEU A 299 -27.80 9.05 -31.07
C LEU A 299 -27.25 8.12 -29.98
N ALA A 300 -26.73 8.69 -28.89
CA ALA A 300 -26.12 7.92 -27.80
C ALA A 300 -27.15 7.30 -26.85
N ALA A 301 -28.28 7.98 -26.59
CA ALA A 301 -29.27 7.56 -25.60
C ALA A 301 -29.84 6.15 -25.84
N PRO A 302 -30.25 5.74 -27.06
CA PRO A 302 -30.76 4.40 -27.32
C PRO A 302 -29.74 3.28 -27.07
N VAL A 303 -28.45 3.57 -27.26
CA VAL A 303 -27.35 2.63 -27.00
C VAL A 303 -27.07 2.53 -25.51
N LEU A 304 -26.93 3.68 -24.83
CA LEU A 304 -26.61 3.71 -23.40
C LEU A 304 -27.76 3.18 -22.53
N ARG A 305 -29.03 3.41 -22.91
CA ARG A 305 -30.19 2.83 -22.23
C ARG A 305 -30.17 1.30 -22.17
N ARG A 306 -29.62 0.64 -23.20
CA ARG A 306 -29.47 -0.83 -23.25
C ARG A 306 -28.18 -1.31 -22.59
N LEU A 307 -27.14 -0.47 -22.58
CA LEU A 307 -25.87 -0.76 -21.93
C LEU A 307 -26.00 -0.66 -20.41
N GLY A 308 -26.69 0.36 -19.89
CA GLY A 308 -26.83 0.68 -18.46
C GLY A 308 -27.13 -0.51 -17.57
N PRO A 309 -28.19 -1.31 -17.84
CA PRO A 309 -28.53 -2.47 -17.03
C PRO A 309 -27.43 -3.55 -17.01
N LEU A 310 -26.68 -3.69 -18.11
CA LEU A 310 -25.60 -4.67 -18.24
C LEU A 310 -24.36 -4.27 -17.43
N LEU A 311 -24.16 -2.96 -17.18
CA LEU A 311 -23.03 -2.45 -16.39
C LEU A 311 -23.12 -2.81 -14.89
N ALA A 312 -24.29 -3.25 -14.42
CA ALA A 312 -24.45 -3.74 -13.05
C ALA A 312 -23.67 -5.04 -12.79
N SER A 313 -23.42 -5.85 -13.83
CA SER A 313 -22.66 -7.10 -13.74
C SER A 313 -21.15 -6.82 -13.69
N SER A 314 -20.48 -7.33 -12.64
CA SER A 314 -19.01 -7.26 -12.51
C SER A 314 -18.31 -7.98 -13.66
N HIS A 315 -18.85 -9.15 -14.05
CA HIS A 315 -18.31 -9.94 -15.15
C HIS A 315 -18.37 -9.17 -16.48
N VAL A 316 -19.54 -8.61 -16.83
CA VAL A 316 -19.71 -7.83 -18.06
C VAL A 316 -18.80 -6.60 -18.05
N THR A 317 -18.69 -5.93 -16.91
CA THR A 317 -17.79 -4.78 -16.75
C THR A 317 -16.34 -5.16 -17.04
N GLU A 318 -15.85 -6.27 -16.48
CA GLU A 318 -14.45 -6.69 -16.64
C GLU A 318 -14.14 -7.25 -18.04
N VAL A 319 -15.09 -7.96 -18.67
CA VAL A 319 -14.87 -8.56 -20.01
C VAL A 319 -15.09 -7.55 -21.15
N SER A 320 -16.05 -6.63 -21.01
CA SER A 320 -16.46 -5.76 -22.12
C SER A 320 -16.05 -4.30 -21.92
N VAL A 321 -16.34 -3.75 -20.74
CA VAL A 321 -16.19 -2.31 -20.47
C VAL A 321 -14.74 -1.96 -20.18
N LEU A 322 -14.06 -2.75 -19.35
CA LEU A 322 -12.68 -2.48 -18.95
C LEU A 322 -11.70 -2.54 -20.15
N PRO A 323 -11.74 -3.54 -21.06
CA PRO A 323 -10.90 -3.53 -22.24
C PRO A 323 -11.20 -2.36 -23.17
N PHE A 324 -12.47 -1.94 -23.26
CA PHE A 324 -12.84 -0.74 -24.00
C PHE A 324 -12.29 0.54 -23.37
N LEU A 325 -12.36 0.69 -22.05
CA LEU A 325 -11.75 1.81 -21.34
C LEU A 325 -10.24 1.88 -21.58
N PHE A 326 -9.56 0.73 -21.55
CA PHE A 326 -8.15 0.66 -21.93
C PHE A 326 -7.92 1.06 -23.39
N GLN A 327 -8.78 0.62 -24.32
CA GLN A 327 -8.68 1.03 -25.72
C GLN A 327 -8.85 2.55 -25.90
N VAL A 328 -9.81 3.15 -25.20
CA VAL A 328 -10.02 4.62 -25.23
C VAL A 328 -8.81 5.36 -24.65
N LEU A 329 -8.20 4.83 -23.58
CA LEU A 329 -6.98 5.38 -23.01
C LEU A 329 -5.78 5.22 -23.95
N ASP A 330 -5.63 4.09 -24.61
CA ASP A 330 -4.53 3.84 -25.55
C ASP A 330 -4.64 4.78 -26.77
N GLU A 331 -5.86 5.11 -27.21
CA GLU A 331 -6.12 6.10 -28.27
C GLU A 331 -5.92 7.54 -27.81
N ASN A 332 -6.20 7.86 -26.54
CA ASN A 332 -6.01 9.18 -25.93
C ASN A 332 -5.25 9.06 -24.59
N PRO A 333 -3.91 8.98 -24.62
CA PRO A 333 -3.09 8.72 -23.41
C PRO A 333 -3.16 9.81 -22.33
N ASP A 334 -3.65 10.99 -22.67
CA ASP A 334 -3.90 12.09 -21.74
C ASP A 334 -5.15 11.85 -20.87
N GLY A 335 -5.95 10.83 -21.18
CA GLY A 335 -7.18 10.47 -20.48
C GLY A 335 -8.41 11.29 -20.89
N GLY A 336 -8.30 12.19 -21.88
CA GLY A 336 -9.40 13.06 -22.33
C GLY A 336 -10.61 12.26 -22.82
N GLY A 337 -10.38 11.22 -23.63
CA GLY A 337 -11.45 10.35 -24.13
C GLY A 337 -12.21 9.61 -23.03
N VAL A 338 -11.53 9.23 -21.93
CA VAL A 338 -12.18 8.60 -20.77
C VAL A 338 -13.07 9.60 -20.03
N SER A 339 -12.61 10.85 -19.87
CA SER A 339 -13.43 11.92 -19.27
C SER A 339 -14.70 12.18 -20.09
N VAL A 340 -14.60 12.28 -21.41
CA VAL A 340 -15.74 12.48 -22.32
C VAL A 340 -16.74 11.32 -22.24
N LEU A 341 -16.24 10.07 -22.16
CA LEU A 341 -17.09 8.90 -21.96
C LEU A 341 -17.84 8.96 -20.62
N LEU A 342 -17.15 9.35 -19.55
CA LEU A 342 -17.76 9.48 -18.23
C LEU A 342 -18.80 10.61 -18.20
N GLU A 343 -18.56 11.73 -18.88
CA GLU A 343 -19.57 12.78 -19.06
C GLU A 343 -20.83 12.23 -19.74
N LEU A 344 -20.68 11.43 -20.80
CA LEU A 344 -21.81 10.77 -21.47
C LEU A 344 -22.56 9.82 -20.54
N PHE A 345 -21.83 9.03 -19.74
CA PHE A 345 -22.44 8.11 -18.78
C PHE A 345 -23.24 8.88 -17.73
N TRP A 346 -22.67 9.91 -17.11
CA TRP A 346 -23.38 10.74 -16.13
C TRP A 346 -24.55 11.54 -16.74
N ALA A 347 -24.52 11.83 -18.04
CA ALA A 347 -25.60 12.55 -18.72
C ALA A 347 -26.78 11.66 -19.14
N LEU A 348 -26.55 10.38 -19.44
CA LEU A 348 -27.54 9.52 -20.11
C LEU A 348 -27.92 8.24 -19.38
N LEU A 349 -27.07 7.73 -18.48
CA LEU A 349 -27.39 6.56 -17.65
C LEU A 349 -28.11 6.99 -16.37
N GLU A 350 -28.88 6.06 -15.79
CA GLU A 350 -29.48 6.31 -14.50
C GLU A 350 -28.40 6.39 -13.39
N PRO A 351 -28.62 7.18 -12.32
CA PRO A 351 -27.63 7.33 -11.26
C PRO A 351 -27.13 6.00 -10.68
N LEU A 352 -28.02 5.02 -10.45
CA LEU A 352 -27.60 3.71 -9.94
C LEU A 352 -26.74 2.92 -10.93
N GLU A 353 -26.98 3.06 -12.24
CA GLU A 353 -26.23 2.34 -13.27
C GLU A 353 -24.78 2.84 -13.35
N VAL A 354 -24.58 4.16 -13.40
CA VAL A 354 -23.23 4.77 -13.40
C VAL A 354 -22.49 4.42 -12.11
N GLN A 355 -23.17 4.48 -10.98
CA GLN A 355 -22.60 4.17 -9.67
C GLN A 355 -22.11 2.71 -9.59
N ARG A 356 -22.94 1.75 -10.05
CA ARG A 356 -22.56 0.33 -10.11
C ARG A 356 -21.44 0.08 -11.10
N CYS A 357 -21.48 0.71 -12.27
CA CYS A 357 -20.40 0.66 -13.26
C CYS A 357 -19.07 1.14 -12.65
N LEU A 358 -19.06 2.32 -12.03
CA LEU A 358 -17.85 2.89 -11.42
C LEU A 358 -17.31 2.03 -10.29
N GLN A 359 -18.18 1.45 -9.45
CA GLN A 359 -17.77 0.50 -8.42
C GLN A 359 -17.09 -0.73 -9.05
N ASN A 360 -17.72 -1.35 -10.04
CA ASN A 360 -17.19 -2.54 -10.72
C ASN A 360 -15.85 -2.23 -11.42
N VAL A 361 -15.74 -1.08 -12.09
CA VAL A 361 -14.50 -0.62 -12.72
C VAL A 361 -13.40 -0.40 -11.67
N ALA A 362 -13.69 0.24 -10.54
CA ALA A 362 -12.69 0.47 -9.49
C ALA A 362 -12.19 -0.85 -8.87
N VAL A 363 -13.09 -1.80 -8.62
CA VAL A 363 -12.75 -3.14 -8.13
C VAL A 363 -11.90 -3.89 -9.16
N ALA A 364 -12.29 -3.88 -10.43
CA ALA A 364 -11.57 -4.54 -11.51
C ALA A 364 -10.18 -3.90 -11.73
N LEU A 365 -10.06 -2.57 -11.63
CA LEU A 365 -8.77 -1.87 -11.72
C LEU A 365 -7.83 -2.22 -10.57
N LEU A 366 -8.34 -2.30 -9.34
CA LEU A 366 -7.55 -2.70 -8.17
C LEU A 366 -7.12 -4.16 -8.29
N SER A 367 -8.05 -5.02 -8.69
CA SER A 367 -7.85 -6.43 -8.98
C SER A 367 -6.78 -6.63 -10.05
N GLY A 368 -6.86 -5.92 -11.17
CA GLY A 368 -5.86 -5.96 -12.22
C GLY A 368 -4.50 -5.42 -11.75
N PHE A 369 -4.47 -4.30 -11.02
CA PHE A 369 -3.24 -3.73 -10.48
C PHE A 369 -2.49 -4.67 -9.54
N ARG A 370 -3.18 -5.24 -8.54
CA ARG A 370 -2.56 -6.00 -7.45
C ARG A 370 -2.07 -7.39 -7.88
N PHE A 371 -2.76 -7.99 -8.83
CA PHE A 371 -2.60 -9.41 -9.14
C PHE A 371 -2.14 -9.68 -10.58
N SER A 372 -1.98 -8.65 -11.41
CA SER A 372 -1.23 -8.83 -12.66
C SER A 372 0.20 -9.30 -12.37
N PRO A 373 0.80 -10.12 -13.27
CA PRO A 373 2.20 -10.49 -13.18
C PRO A 373 3.11 -9.26 -13.00
N CYS A 374 4.12 -9.39 -12.15
CA CYS A 374 5.09 -8.32 -11.95
C CYS A 374 6.16 -8.42 -13.05
N THR A 375 6.01 -7.64 -14.11
CA THR A 375 7.00 -7.59 -15.20
C THR A 375 8.17 -6.68 -14.82
N PRO A 376 9.37 -6.84 -15.42
CA PRO A 376 10.53 -5.98 -15.14
C PRO A 376 10.30 -4.47 -15.26
N ASP A 377 9.33 -4.05 -16.06
CA ASP A 377 8.95 -2.66 -16.34
C ASP A 377 7.66 -2.21 -15.63
N LEU A 378 7.03 -3.10 -14.85
CA LEU A 378 5.75 -2.89 -14.17
C LEU A 378 4.63 -2.41 -15.11
N HIS A 379 4.65 -2.88 -16.36
CA HIS A 379 3.76 -2.41 -17.43
C HIS A 379 2.28 -2.49 -17.03
N HIS A 380 1.84 -3.65 -16.54
CA HIS A 380 0.44 -3.87 -16.18
C HIS A 380 0.01 -2.92 -15.05
N GLN A 381 0.83 -2.79 -14.00
CA GLN A 381 0.55 -1.92 -12.87
C GLN A 381 0.42 -0.45 -13.32
N LYS A 382 1.36 0.02 -14.15
CA LYS A 382 1.32 1.38 -14.73
C LYS A 382 0.06 1.61 -15.56
N ARG A 383 -0.30 0.65 -16.44
CA ARG A 383 -1.49 0.77 -17.30
C ARG A 383 -2.78 0.90 -16.48
N HIS A 384 -2.94 0.08 -15.43
CA HIS A 384 -4.11 0.15 -14.56
C HIS A 384 -4.16 1.46 -13.76
N LEU A 385 -3.03 1.95 -13.25
CA LEU A 385 -2.98 3.25 -12.57
C LEU A 385 -3.27 4.42 -13.52
N SER A 386 -2.81 4.38 -14.77
CA SER A 386 -3.10 5.42 -15.77
C SER A 386 -4.61 5.48 -16.10
N LEU A 387 -5.27 4.33 -16.21
CA LEU A 387 -6.72 4.30 -16.41
C LEU A 387 -7.45 4.79 -15.16
N PHE A 388 -7.05 4.34 -13.96
CA PHE A 388 -7.63 4.83 -12.72
C PHE A 388 -7.46 6.35 -12.55
N LEU A 389 -6.28 6.89 -12.86
CA LEU A 389 -6.01 8.31 -12.89
C LEU A 389 -6.97 9.06 -13.82
N SER A 390 -7.23 8.50 -15.01
CA SER A 390 -8.18 9.09 -15.96
C SER A 390 -9.62 9.08 -15.44
N VAL A 391 -10.02 8.03 -14.73
CA VAL A 391 -11.37 7.96 -14.10
C VAL A 391 -11.52 8.98 -12.98
N VAL A 392 -10.51 9.14 -12.10
CA VAL A 392 -10.57 10.09 -10.98
C VAL A 392 -10.31 11.55 -11.38
N ARG A 393 -9.92 11.81 -12.63
CA ARG A 393 -9.91 13.18 -13.18
C ARG A 393 -11.30 13.73 -13.44
N HIS A 394 -12.26 12.86 -13.75
CA HIS A 394 -13.64 13.27 -13.94
C HIS A 394 -14.32 13.56 -12.60
N ASP A 395 -14.78 14.80 -12.40
CA ASP A 395 -15.21 15.32 -11.09
C ASP A 395 -16.33 14.50 -10.43
N SER A 396 -17.43 14.23 -11.13
CA SER A 396 -18.57 13.48 -10.57
C SER A 396 -18.18 12.04 -10.23
N SER A 397 -17.32 11.42 -11.06
CA SER A 397 -16.83 10.05 -10.84
C SER A 397 -15.89 9.99 -9.64
N ARG A 398 -14.94 10.93 -9.56
CA ARG A 398 -14.01 11.07 -8.44
C ARG A 398 -14.75 11.20 -7.12
N ARG A 399 -15.68 12.15 -7.03
CA ARG A 399 -16.45 12.42 -5.81
C ARG A 399 -17.27 11.20 -5.39
N TYR A 400 -17.95 10.54 -6.33
CA TYR A 400 -18.68 9.31 -6.04
C TYR A 400 -17.77 8.20 -5.51
N LEU A 401 -16.66 7.95 -6.20
CA LEU A 401 -15.70 6.90 -5.83
C LEU A 401 -15.10 7.15 -4.44
N LEU A 402 -14.69 8.38 -4.16
CA LEU A 402 -14.09 8.76 -2.88
C LEU A 402 -15.07 8.60 -1.72
N GLU A 403 -16.32 9.02 -1.92
CA GLU A 403 -17.36 8.97 -0.90
C GLU A 403 -17.84 7.53 -0.61
N ASN A 404 -17.99 6.69 -1.64
CA ASN A 404 -18.76 5.44 -1.54
C ASN A 404 -17.99 4.15 -1.84
N VAL A 405 -16.76 4.22 -2.37
CA VAL A 405 -16.07 3.05 -2.92
C VAL A 405 -14.66 2.91 -2.34
N LEU A 406 -13.82 3.93 -2.50
CA LEU A 406 -12.36 3.84 -2.34
C LEU A 406 -11.89 3.42 -0.94
N PHE A 407 -12.62 3.77 0.12
CA PHE A 407 -12.28 3.37 1.49
C PHE A 407 -13.27 2.38 2.11
N ASP A 408 -14.52 2.37 1.62
CA ASP A 408 -15.60 1.57 2.22
C ASP A 408 -15.73 0.17 1.60
N LYS A 409 -15.61 0.07 0.28
CA LYS A 409 -15.83 -1.18 -0.49
C LYS A 409 -14.53 -1.81 -0.95
N ILE A 410 -13.53 -0.99 -1.24
CA ILE A 410 -12.17 -1.42 -1.51
C ILE A 410 -11.22 -0.71 -0.54
N LYS A 411 -9.98 -1.17 -0.46
CA LYS A 411 -8.93 -0.50 0.32
C LYS A 411 -8.03 0.30 -0.61
N PHE A 412 -8.37 1.57 -0.85
CA PHE A 412 -7.63 2.49 -1.73
C PHE A 412 -6.11 2.48 -1.51
N PRO A 413 -5.58 2.43 -0.27
CA PRO A 413 -4.14 2.36 -0.05
C PRO A 413 -3.46 1.23 -0.82
N LEU A 414 -4.15 0.14 -1.16
CA LEU A 414 -3.61 -0.95 -1.99
C LEU A 414 -3.10 -0.48 -3.36
N PHE A 415 -3.65 0.59 -3.95
CA PHE A 415 -3.11 1.18 -5.19
C PHE A 415 -1.74 1.83 -5.01
N MET A 416 -1.33 2.08 -3.77
CA MET A 416 -0.05 2.69 -3.44
C MET A 416 1.08 1.66 -3.39
N ASP A 417 0.78 0.36 -3.45
CA ASP A 417 1.82 -0.67 -3.33
C ASP A 417 2.83 -0.62 -4.48
N VAL A 418 4.08 -0.95 -4.19
CA VAL A 418 5.11 -1.22 -5.20
C VAL A 418 5.58 -2.64 -4.96
N LYS A 419 4.86 -3.57 -5.59
CA LYS A 419 5.05 -5.00 -5.40
C LYS A 419 6.47 -5.39 -5.85
N PRO A 420 7.26 -6.10 -5.00
CA PRO A 420 8.53 -6.65 -5.43
C PRO A 420 8.32 -7.67 -6.56
N PRO A 421 9.17 -7.68 -7.60
CA PRO A 421 9.16 -8.78 -8.57
C PRO A 421 9.51 -10.10 -7.87
N ASP A 422 9.04 -11.21 -8.43
CA ASP A 422 9.41 -12.53 -7.93
C ASP A 422 10.89 -12.83 -8.16
N ASN A 423 11.39 -13.92 -7.56
CA ASN A 423 12.81 -14.26 -7.62
C ASN A 423 13.30 -14.50 -9.06
N GLU A 424 12.44 -15.02 -9.94
CA GLU A 424 12.76 -15.28 -11.35
C GLU A 424 12.89 -13.98 -12.13
N THR A 425 11.91 -13.09 -12.01
CA THR A 425 11.92 -11.77 -12.64
C THR A 425 13.07 -10.91 -12.10
N LEU A 426 13.34 -10.96 -10.80
CA LEU A 426 14.51 -10.31 -10.21
C LEU A 426 15.81 -10.88 -10.76
N ALA A 427 15.91 -12.18 -11.02
CA ALA A 427 17.09 -12.78 -11.65
C ALA A 427 17.28 -12.33 -13.10
N MET A 428 16.19 -12.06 -13.83
CA MET A 428 16.26 -11.48 -15.18
C MET A 428 16.75 -10.02 -15.16
N VAL A 429 16.40 -9.24 -14.14
CA VAL A 429 16.79 -7.82 -14.03
C VAL A 429 18.17 -7.64 -13.40
N VAL A 430 18.46 -8.42 -12.37
CA VAL A 430 19.72 -8.45 -11.62
C VAL A 430 20.41 -9.79 -11.91
N HIS A 431 20.98 -9.88 -13.10
CA HIS A 431 21.70 -11.05 -13.57
C HIS A 431 22.94 -11.30 -12.70
N ASP A 432 23.82 -10.29 -12.61
CA ASP A 432 25.05 -10.31 -11.83
C ASP A 432 24.83 -9.73 -10.44
N VAL A 433 25.01 -10.58 -9.42
CA VAL A 433 24.85 -10.18 -8.01
C VAL A 433 26.16 -9.62 -7.46
N TRP A 434 26.04 -8.60 -6.62
CA TRP A 434 27.13 -8.03 -5.84
C TRP A 434 26.72 -7.89 -4.37
N PHE A 435 27.67 -8.16 -3.47
CA PHE A 435 27.42 -8.13 -2.03
C PHE A 435 27.77 -6.74 -1.48
N GLU A 436 26.81 -5.80 -1.52
CA GLU A 436 26.95 -4.41 -1.04
C GLU A 436 27.38 -4.30 0.44
N LEU A 437 27.29 -5.41 1.20
CA LEU A 437 27.61 -5.51 2.62
C LEU A 437 29.00 -6.12 2.90
N MET A 438 29.81 -6.41 1.87
CA MET A 438 31.19 -6.88 2.03
C MET A 438 32.14 -5.73 2.37
N GLU A 439 32.92 -5.89 3.45
CA GLU A 439 33.95 -4.91 3.86
C GLU A 439 35.32 -5.15 3.18
N GLU A 440 35.57 -6.29 2.53
CA GLU A 440 36.88 -6.63 1.94
C GLU A 440 36.77 -7.53 0.68
N ALA A 441 37.40 -7.15 -0.45
CA ALA A 441 38.15 -8.00 -1.42
C ALA A 441 38.53 -7.24 -2.74
N HIS A 442 39.16 -7.94 -3.70
CA HIS A 442 40.17 -7.53 -4.71
C HIS A 442 39.75 -6.61 -5.90
N PRO A 443 40.66 -5.84 -6.53
CA PRO A 443 40.32 -4.55 -7.17
C PRO A 443 39.67 -4.55 -8.58
N THR A 444 39.87 -5.55 -9.45
CA THR A 444 39.57 -5.39 -10.90
C THR A 444 38.36 -6.18 -11.41
N GLU A 445 38.21 -7.48 -11.13
CA GLU A 445 37.00 -8.24 -11.52
C GLU A 445 35.76 -7.83 -10.70
N GLU A 446 35.97 -7.39 -9.46
CA GLU A 446 34.90 -6.93 -8.57
C GLU A 446 34.32 -5.58 -9.00
N ALA A 447 35.15 -4.70 -9.58
CA ALA A 447 34.70 -3.39 -10.05
C ALA A 447 33.68 -3.50 -11.19
N TYR A 448 33.89 -4.44 -12.12
CA TYR A 448 32.97 -4.68 -13.22
C TYR A 448 31.61 -5.22 -12.72
N LYS A 449 31.61 -6.27 -11.88
CA LYS A 449 30.38 -6.82 -11.29
C LYS A 449 29.62 -5.79 -10.46
N LYS A 450 30.33 -4.99 -9.67
CA LYS A 450 29.77 -3.87 -8.92
C LYS A 450 29.09 -2.84 -9.83
N SER A 451 29.69 -2.53 -10.98
CA SER A 451 29.13 -1.59 -11.95
C SER A 451 27.84 -2.11 -12.60
N LEU A 452 27.79 -3.40 -12.96
CA LEU A 452 26.60 -4.05 -13.51
C LEU A 452 25.46 -4.09 -12.49
N TYR A 453 25.75 -4.50 -11.26
CA TYR A 453 24.78 -4.51 -10.18
C TYR A 453 24.22 -3.10 -9.89
N ALA A 454 25.08 -2.07 -9.91
CA ALA A 454 24.65 -0.68 -9.76
C ALA A 454 23.73 -0.22 -10.90
N ALA A 455 24.01 -0.63 -12.15
CA ALA A 455 23.16 -0.35 -13.30
C ALA A 455 21.78 -1.03 -13.17
N SER A 456 21.74 -2.30 -12.75
CA SER A 456 20.48 -3.00 -12.48
C SER A 456 19.66 -2.34 -11.36
N LYS A 457 20.31 -1.92 -10.27
CA LYS A 457 19.67 -1.16 -9.17
C LYS A 457 19.09 0.17 -9.67
N GLN A 458 19.81 0.88 -10.54
CA GLN A 458 19.33 2.13 -11.13
C GLN A 458 18.12 1.91 -12.05
N LYS A 459 18.09 0.81 -12.82
CA LYS A 459 16.94 0.43 -13.64
C LYS A 459 15.70 0.12 -12.79
N LEU A 460 15.86 -0.68 -11.73
CA LEU A 460 14.77 -0.95 -10.78
C LEU A 460 14.21 0.34 -10.17
N LYS A 461 15.10 1.26 -9.81
CA LYS A 461 14.73 2.57 -9.27
C LYS A 461 13.92 3.41 -10.27
N SER A 462 14.35 3.51 -11.53
CA SER A 462 13.62 4.33 -12.52
C SER A 462 12.22 3.77 -12.78
N VAL A 463 12.10 2.44 -12.90
CA VAL A 463 10.82 1.77 -13.13
C VAL A 463 9.87 1.99 -11.97
N ALA A 464 10.37 1.90 -10.72
CA ALA A 464 9.57 2.18 -9.54
C ALA A 464 9.09 3.65 -9.54
N LEU A 465 9.99 4.62 -9.75
CA LEU A 465 9.68 6.06 -9.74
C LEU A 465 8.58 6.46 -10.73
N GLU A 466 8.55 5.86 -11.92
CA GLU A 466 7.46 6.07 -12.89
C GLU A 466 6.10 5.64 -12.33
N LEU A 467 6.05 4.49 -11.65
CA LEU A 467 4.83 4.02 -10.98
C LEU A 467 4.45 4.96 -9.81
N GLU A 468 5.42 5.39 -9.01
CA GLU A 468 5.16 6.30 -7.88
C GLU A 468 4.63 7.66 -8.35
N SER A 469 5.09 8.14 -9.51
CA SER A 469 4.59 9.38 -10.12
C SER A 469 3.10 9.29 -10.48
N LEU A 470 2.65 8.15 -11.01
CA LEU A 470 1.22 7.92 -11.25
C LEU A 470 0.41 7.89 -9.95
N GLN A 471 0.92 7.21 -8.92
CA GLN A 471 0.30 7.14 -7.59
C GLN A 471 0.16 8.53 -6.96
N LEU A 472 1.18 9.38 -7.08
CA LEU A 472 1.16 10.74 -6.59
C LEU A 472 0.11 11.59 -7.32
N ARG A 473 0.05 11.51 -8.66
CA ARG A 473 -0.96 12.21 -9.46
C ARG A 473 -2.39 11.80 -9.11
N ILE A 474 -2.61 10.53 -8.78
CA ILE A 474 -3.91 10.05 -8.28
C ILE A 474 -4.27 10.74 -6.97
N LEU A 475 -3.33 10.80 -6.02
CA LEU A 475 -3.56 11.49 -4.74
C LEU A 475 -3.81 12.99 -4.91
N GLU A 476 -3.12 13.65 -5.84
CA GLU A 476 -3.38 15.05 -6.18
C GLU A 476 -4.83 15.24 -6.60
N GLN A 477 -5.34 14.39 -7.50
CA GLN A 477 -6.75 14.45 -7.91
C GLN A 477 -7.71 14.19 -6.74
N LEU A 478 -7.43 13.18 -5.91
CA LEU A 478 -8.28 12.84 -4.75
C LEU A 478 -8.24 13.89 -3.64
N THR A 479 -7.29 14.83 -3.68
CA THR A 479 -7.13 15.90 -2.68
C THR A 479 -7.32 17.30 -3.26
N THR A 480 -8.05 17.40 -4.38
CA THR A 480 -8.54 18.65 -4.98
C THR A 480 -9.46 19.40 -4.01
N ASP A 481 -9.39 20.74 -4.00
CA ASP A 481 -10.06 21.60 -3.00
C ASP A 481 -10.93 22.70 -3.60
N ASP A 482 -11.04 22.75 -4.94
CA ASP A 482 -11.81 23.73 -5.70
C ASP A 482 -12.97 23.08 -6.49
N ASP A 483 -13.25 21.79 -6.24
CA ASP A 483 -14.23 21.00 -6.99
C ASP A 483 -15.65 20.96 -6.38
N ALA A 484 -15.90 21.77 -5.35
CA ALA A 484 -17.24 22.01 -4.81
C ALA A 484 -17.37 23.42 -4.22
N PRO A 485 -17.80 24.41 -5.00
CA PRO A 485 -17.95 25.78 -4.51
C PRO A 485 -19.02 25.97 -3.42
N GLN A 486 -19.93 25.00 -3.23
CA GLN A 486 -21.03 25.08 -2.25
C GLN A 486 -21.18 23.81 -1.38
N GLY A 487 -20.14 22.97 -1.26
CA GLY A 487 -20.22 21.72 -0.52
C GLY A 487 -18.87 21.20 -0.03
N GLN A 488 -18.82 19.95 0.41
CA GLN A 488 -17.59 19.27 0.82
C GLN A 488 -16.68 19.06 -0.40
N THR A 489 -15.42 19.47 -0.31
CA THR A 489 -14.43 19.28 -1.39
C THR A 489 -13.92 17.84 -1.41
N SER A 490 -13.31 17.39 -2.51
CA SER A 490 -12.66 16.06 -2.53
C SER A 490 -11.63 15.93 -1.40
N ARG A 491 -10.86 16.98 -1.10
CA ARG A 491 -9.92 17.01 0.03
C ARG A 491 -10.61 16.76 1.37
N ASP A 492 -11.75 17.38 1.62
CA ASP A 492 -12.48 17.21 2.88
C ASP A 492 -12.98 15.77 3.05
N THR A 493 -13.52 15.16 1.99
CA THR A 493 -13.93 13.75 2.02
C THR A 493 -12.73 12.84 2.20
N PHE A 494 -11.63 13.08 1.48
CA PHE A 494 -10.40 12.28 1.60
C PHE A 494 -9.86 12.30 3.03
N LEU A 495 -9.79 13.48 3.67
CA LEU A 495 -9.31 13.61 5.04
C LEU A 495 -10.19 12.86 6.04
N ALA A 496 -11.52 12.94 5.88
CA ALA A 496 -12.45 12.18 6.72
C ALA A 496 -12.25 10.67 6.56
N LYS A 497 -12.21 10.18 5.33
CA LYS A 497 -11.97 8.75 5.03
C LYS A 497 -10.58 8.28 5.48
N PHE A 498 -9.56 9.12 5.36
CA PHE A 498 -8.21 8.82 5.83
C PHE A 498 -8.14 8.73 7.36
N GLU A 499 -8.84 9.61 8.09
CA GLU A 499 -8.95 9.49 9.55
C GLU A 499 -9.61 8.18 9.97
N ASP A 500 -10.70 7.79 9.30
CA ASP A 500 -11.37 6.52 9.59
C ASP A 500 -10.47 5.33 9.25
N PHE A 501 -9.73 5.39 8.14
CA PHE A 501 -8.70 4.40 7.81
C PHE A 501 -7.63 4.27 8.91
N ILE A 502 -7.16 5.38 9.50
CA ILE A 502 -6.18 5.33 10.60
C ILE A 502 -6.79 4.69 11.85
N LYS A 503 -8.04 5.01 12.19
CA LYS A 503 -8.74 4.37 13.32
C LYS A 503 -8.91 2.88 13.11
N GLU A 504 -9.30 2.44 11.90
CA GLU A 504 -9.44 1.03 11.56
C GLU A 504 -8.14 0.25 11.76
N ASN A 505 -6.99 0.88 11.51
CA ASN A 505 -5.66 0.27 11.61
C ASN A 505 -4.97 0.52 12.97
N SER A 506 -5.63 1.18 13.91
CA SER A 506 -5.09 1.45 15.24
C SER A 506 -5.26 0.24 16.18
N PRO A 507 -4.31 -0.01 17.12
CA PRO A 507 -4.45 -1.03 18.15
C PRO A 507 -5.75 -0.84 18.94
N GLY A 508 -6.51 -1.93 19.15
CA GLY A 508 -7.80 -1.89 19.85
C GLY A 508 -9.01 -1.64 18.94
N SER A 509 -8.79 -1.39 17.64
CA SER A 509 -9.85 -1.37 16.63
C SER A 509 -10.60 -2.72 16.59
N ARG A 510 -11.92 -2.66 16.38
CA ARG A 510 -12.77 -3.85 16.13
C ARG A 510 -12.68 -4.36 14.70
N THR A 511 -11.86 -3.72 13.85
CA THR A 511 -11.66 -4.11 12.46
C THR A 511 -11.06 -5.52 12.39
N VAL A 512 -11.63 -6.31 11.49
CA VAL A 512 -11.18 -7.66 11.18
C VAL A 512 -9.74 -7.63 10.66
N THR A 513 -8.90 -8.60 11.05
CA THR A 513 -7.49 -8.67 10.62
C THR A 513 -7.29 -8.69 9.09
N LEU A 514 -8.22 -9.30 8.34
CA LEU A 514 -8.26 -9.27 6.87
C LEU A 514 -8.35 -7.87 6.27
N ASP A 515 -9.08 -6.99 6.94
CA ASP A 515 -9.36 -5.63 6.48
C ASP A 515 -8.22 -4.67 6.82
N LEU A 516 -7.24 -5.10 7.62
CA LEU A 516 -6.08 -4.29 7.96
C LEU A 516 -5.18 -4.10 6.74
N CYS A 517 -4.62 -2.90 6.63
CA CYS A 517 -3.72 -2.56 5.56
C CYS A 517 -2.40 -3.36 5.68
N PRO A 518 -1.95 -4.05 4.61
CA PRO A 518 -0.67 -4.72 4.64
C PRO A 518 0.47 -3.73 4.96
N PRO A 519 1.46 -4.09 5.80
CA PRO A 519 2.51 -3.16 6.21
C PRO A 519 3.34 -2.56 5.07
N SER A 520 3.56 -3.30 3.98
CA SER A 520 4.27 -2.79 2.78
C SER A 520 3.48 -1.70 2.07
N VAL A 521 2.16 -1.90 1.98
CA VAL A 521 1.22 -0.95 1.38
C VAL A 521 1.18 0.33 2.21
N ALA A 522 1.09 0.20 3.55
CA ALA A 522 1.10 1.35 4.46
C ALA A 522 2.40 2.18 4.35
N LEU A 523 3.57 1.54 4.25
CA LEU A 523 4.83 2.26 4.03
C LEU A 523 4.84 3.00 2.69
N ASN A 524 4.38 2.35 1.62
CA ASN A 524 4.33 3.00 0.32
C ASN A 524 3.36 4.18 0.30
N PHE A 525 2.17 4.02 0.90
CA PHE A 525 1.19 5.09 1.06
C PHE A 525 1.75 6.26 1.87
N PHE A 526 2.45 5.99 2.98
CA PHE A 526 3.14 6.99 3.78
C PHE A 526 4.07 7.88 2.94
N HIS A 527 4.96 7.27 2.12
CA HIS A 527 5.87 8.04 1.27
C HIS A 527 5.13 8.90 0.23
N ARG A 528 3.99 8.42 -0.28
CA ARG A 528 3.19 9.13 -1.29
C ARG A 528 2.47 10.32 -0.66
N LEU A 529 1.96 10.17 0.57
CA LEU A 529 1.37 11.27 1.34
C LEU A 529 2.42 12.33 1.72
N VAL A 530 3.63 11.91 2.11
CA VAL A 530 4.74 12.84 2.36
C VAL A 530 5.11 13.59 1.07
N ALA A 531 5.20 12.90 -0.07
CA ALA A 531 5.47 13.54 -1.35
C ALA A 531 4.37 14.54 -1.75
N LEU A 532 3.09 14.16 -1.60
CA LEU A 532 1.93 15.03 -1.81
C LEU A 532 2.03 16.31 -0.98
N LEU A 533 2.30 16.16 0.32
CA LEU A 533 2.41 17.29 1.23
C LEU A 533 3.60 18.20 0.89
N ARG A 534 4.74 17.61 0.47
CA ARG A 534 5.95 18.35 0.10
C ARG A 534 5.84 19.08 -1.25
N GLN A 535 5.08 18.55 -2.19
CA GLN A 535 5.04 19.04 -3.58
C GLN A 535 3.80 19.88 -3.90
N CYS A 536 2.66 19.61 -3.25
CA CYS A 536 1.36 20.00 -3.82
C CYS A 536 0.47 20.84 -2.89
N LEU A 537 0.88 21.11 -1.64
CA LEU A 537 0.07 21.88 -0.69
C LEU A 537 0.82 23.14 -0.20
N PRO A 538 0.40 24.36 -0.60
CA PRO A 538 0.97 25.59 -0.03
C PRO A 538 0.53 25.70 1.43
N VAL A 539 1.48 25.66 2.37
CA VAL A 539 1.18 25.87 3.79
C VAL A 539 1.38 27.34 4.12
N LEU A 540 0.38 27.99 4.69
CA LEU A 540 0.49 29.38 5.14
C LEU A 540 0.67 29.42 6.66
N HIS A 541 1.49 30.34 7.13
CA HIS A 541 1.66 30.59 8.56
C HIS A 541 0.40 31.28 9.10
N ALA A 542 -0.28 30.67 10.09
CA ALA A 542 -1.56 31.15 10.63
C ALA A 542 -1.55 32.65 10.99
N ALA A 543 -0.56 33.12 11.76
CA ALA A 543 -0.50 34.51 12.19
C ALA A 543 0.01 35.53 11.13
N SER A 544 0.78 35.10 10.13
CA SER A 544 1.47 36.02 9.21
C SER A 544 1.03 35.91 7.76
N GLY A 545 0.24 34.89 7.41
CA GLY A 545 -0.20 34.60 6.05
C GLY A 545 0.92 34.30 5.05
N LYS A 546 2.17 34.17 5.51
CA LYS A 546 3.33 33.87 4.66
C LYS A 546 3.38 32.37 4.34
N LEU A 547 3.79 32.04 3.12
CA LEU A 547 4.07 30.66 2.73
C LEU A 547 5.20 30.09 3.61
N LEU A 548 4.86 29.08 4.41
CA LEU A 548 5.83 28.29 5.15
C LEU A 548 6.67 27.52 4.15
N GLN A 549 7.98 27.74 4.17
CA GLN A 549 8.90 26.91 3.43
C GLN A 549 8.86 25.49 3.99
N ALA A 550 9.12 24.48 3.13
CA ALA A 550 9.11 23.07 3.51
C ALA A 550 9.96 22.74 4.74
N HIS A 551 10.95 23.57 5.07
CA HIS A 551 11.88 23.37 6.19
C HIS A 551 11.40 23.91 7.54
N SER A 552 10.33 24.71 7.54
CA SER A 552 9.80 25.44 8.70
C SER A 552 8.37 25.00 9.05
N LEU A 553 7.90 23.91 8.46
CA LEU A 553 6.58 23.35 8.74
C LEU A 553 6.57 22.68 10.12
N TYR A 554 5.57 23.00 10.93
CA TYR A 554 5.24 22.35 12.20
C TYR A 554 3.74 22.45 12.45
N ILE A 555 3.21 21.65 13.38
CA ILE A 555 1.81 21.76 13.82
C ILE A 555 1.76 22.65 15.07
N PRO A 556 1.05 23.78 15.03
CA PRO A 556 0.88 24.64 16.19
C PRO A 556 0.21 23.91 17.38
N GLY A 557 0.67 24.18 18.60
CA GLY A 557 0.22 23.46 19.80
C GLY A 557 -1.28 23.62 20.11
N ASP A 558 -1.86 24.75 19.70
CA ASP A 558 -3.29 25.06 19.80
C ASP A 558 -4.17 24.13 18.94
N VAL A 559 -3.63 23.58 17.84
CA VAL A 559 -4.35 22.60 17.01
C VAL A 559 -4.60 21.29 17.78
N PHE A 560 -3.69 20.94 18.70
CA PHE A 560 -3.88 19.79 19.60
C PHE A 560 -4.88 20.07 20.73
N LEU A 561 -5.29 21.32 20.93
CA LEU A 561 -6.28 21.73 21.92
C LEU A 561 -7.71 21.81 21.35
N SER A 562 -7.88 22.09 20.05
CA SER A 562 -9.18 22.36 19.42
C SER A 562 -9.73 21.20 18.57
N ASP A 563 -9.01 20.76 17.54
CA ASP A 563 -9.57 19.88 16.48
C ASP A 563 -8.96 18.47 16.43
N ILE A 564 -7.65 18.35 16.66
CA ILE A 564 -6.91 17.07 16.59
C ILE A 564 -6.95 16.33 17.93
N GLY A 565 -7.07 17.09 19.02
CA GLY A 565 -7.01 16.57 20.39
C GLY A 565 -8.33 16.10 20.98
N VAL A 566 -9.46 16.80 20.77
CA VAL A 566 -10.65 16.57 21.60
C VAL A 566 -11.41 15.26 21.27
N ARG A 567 -11.03 14.55 20.18
CA ARG A 567 -11.60 13.26 19.79
C ARG A 567 -11.04 12.09 20.63
N GLY A 568 -11.35 12.08 21.92
CA GLY A 568 -11.71 10.93 22.77
C GLY A 568 -10.80 9.69 22.96
N GLU A 569 -9.79 9.40 22.15
CA GLU A 569 -9.13 8.08 22.15
C GLU A 569 -7.59 8.10 22.04
N VAL A 570 -6.97 9.27 22.24
CA VAL A 570 -5.53 9.44 22.02
C VAL A 570 -4.79 9.70 23.33
N SER A 571 -3.83 8.84 23.65
CA SER A 571 -2.90 9.01 24.76
C SER A 571 -1.96 10.21 24.51
N ARG A 572 -1.55 10.88 25.58
CA ARG A 572 -0.80 12.14 25.53
C ARG A 572 0.46 12.08 26.36
N VAL A 573 1.29 13.10 26.18
CA VAL A 573 2.52 13.30 26.95
C VAL A 573 2.23 13.53 28.44
N GLY A 574 1.21 14.34 28.75
CA GLY A 574 0.83 14.73 30.11
C GLY A 574 -0.65 14.47 30.44
N ASP A 575 -1.04 14.77 31.68
CA ASP A 575 -2.40 14.64 32.19
C ASP A 575 -3.24 15.87 31.79
N PHE A 576 -4.57 15.70 31.70
CA PHE A 576 -5.51 16.81 31.54
C PHE A 576 -5.49 17.69 32.80
N PRO A 577 -5.12 18.97 32.73
CA PRO A 577 -5.66 19.94 33.68
C PRO A 577 -7.16 20.05 33.39
N GLU A 578 -8.01 20.13 34.42
CA GLU A 578 -9.40 20.55 34.24
C GLU A 578 -9.41 21.93 33.57
N LEU A 579 -9.56 21.98 32.24
CA LEU A 579 -9.89 23.20 31.53
C LEU A 579 -11.35 23.53 31.88
N PRO A 580 -11.67 24.73 32.38
CA PRO A 580 -13.05 25.16 32.53
C PRO A 580 -13.72 25.07 31.15
N TYR A 581 -14.73 24.21 31.04
CA TYR A 581 -15.59 24.11 29.87
C TYR A 581 -16.17 25.49 29.55
N ASP A 582 -15.73 26.13 28.46
CA ASP A 582 -16.50 27.23 27.83
C ASP A 582 -16.00 27.59 26.41
N ILE A 583 -15.73 26.58 25.56
CA ILE A 583 -15.60 26.80 24.10
C ILE A 583 -16.27 25.64 23.33
N ALA A 584 -17.54 25.32 23.64
CA ALA A 584 -18.35 24.41 22.81
C ALA A 584 -19.87 24.46 23.10
N SER A 585 -20.44 25.61 23.46
CA SER A 585 -21.90 25.72 23.58
C SER A 585 -22.39 27.13 23.24
N ASN A 586 -22.42 27.45 21.95
CA ASN A 586 -23.29 28.52 21.46
C ASN A 586 -23.89 28.17 20.09
N GLN A 587 -24.60 27.05 20.07
CA GLN A 587 -25.72 26.83 19.16
C GLN A 587 -26.83 26.12 19.94
N GLN A 588 -27.65 26.90 20.63
CA GLN A 588 -29.04 26.65 21.06
C GLN A 588 -29.30 27.21 22.46
N SER A 589 -29.78 28.46 22.53
CA SER A 589 -31.02 28.79 23.25
C SER A 589 -31.22 30.31 23.28
N ASN A 590 -32.20 30.79 22.52
CA ASN A 590 -32.85 32.06 22.82
C ASN A 590 -33.55 31.93 24.18
N ARG A 591 -33.14 32.72 25.18
CA ARG A 591 -34.02 33.25 26.23
C ARG A 591 -33.33 34.41 26.95
N THR A 592 -34.10 35.48 27.08
CA THR A 592 -33.84 36.77 27.71
C THR A 592 -33.56 36.65 29.21
N ASP A 593 -32.56 37.35 29.71
CA ASP A 593 -32.68 38.20 30.92
C ASP A 593 -31.46 39.11 31.12
N GLU A 594 -31.73 40.31 31.65
CA GLU A 594 -30.82 41.44 31.82
C GLU A 594 -29.84 41.27 33.01
N GLY A 595 -28.62 41.83 32.90
CA GLY A 595 -27.73 41.97 34.07
C GLY A 595 -26.24 42.32 33.82
N HIS A 596 -25.95 43.57 33.43
CA HIS A 596 -24.78 44.41 33.75
C HIS A 596 -23.33 43.84 33.92
N LYS A 597 -22.44 44.34 33.02
CA LYS A 597 -20.99 44.73 33.14
C LYS A 597 -19.95 43.60 33.35
N ALA A 598 -18.80 43.52 32.66
CA ALA A 598 -17.96 44.56 32.05
C ALA A 598 -17.23 44.06 30.78
N SER A 599 -16.97 45.01 29.89
CA SER A 599 -16.37 44.88 28.56
C SER A 599 -14.88 44.55 28.57
N VAL A 600 -14.48 43.52 27.82
CA VAL A 600 -13.16 43.44 27.16
C VAL A 600 -13.43 43.40 25.67
N GLU A 601 -13.04 44.47 24.98
CA GLU A 601 -13.18 44.60 23.53
C GLU A 601 -12.22 43.61 22.84
N LEU A 602 -12.77 42.60 22.17
CA LEU A 602 -12.06 41.86 21.11
C LEU A 602 -12.58 42.40 19.78
N SER A 603 -11.72 43.13 19.09
CA SER A 603 -11.97 43.80 17.82
C SER A 603 -12.56 42.84 16.77
N SER A 604 -13.71 43.23 16.22
CA SER A 604 -14.37 42.63 15.07
C SER A 604 -13.53 42.85 13.79
N GLY A 605 -12.87 41.79 13.35
CA GLY A 605 -12.20 41.69 12.05
C GLY A 605 -13.11 41.07 10.98
N THR A 606 -13.04 41.61 9.77
CA THR A 606 -13.86 41.37 8.58
C THR A 606 -13.87 39.94 8.02
N PRO A 607 -14.84 39.56 7.16
CA PRO A 607 -15.10 38.17 6.73
C PRO A 607 -14.04 37.49 5.84
N ASN A 608 -12.89 38.13 5.57
CA ASN A 608 -11.89 37.60 4.63
C ASN A 608 -10.71 36.85 5.28
N ALA A 609 -10.61 36.82 6.62
CA ALA A 609 -9.52 36.12 7.32
C ALA A 609 -9.82 34.63 7.59
N PHE A 610 -11.10 34.26 7.71
CA PHE A 610 -11.53 32.91 8.10
C PHE A 610 -11.31 31.83 7.03
N ASP A 611 -11.27 32.18 5.74
CA ASP A 611 -11.09 31.20 4.66
C ASP A 611 -9.64 30.71 4.50
N LYS A 612 -8.64 31.54 4.82
CA LYS A 612 -7.22 31.15 4.78
C LYS A 612 -6.83 30.23 5.93
N ASP A 613 -7.54 30.34 7.04
CA ASP A 613 -7.32 29.52 8.24
C ASP A 613 -7.73 28.05 7.98
N ARG A 614 -8.85 27.84 7.28
CA ARG A 614 -9.34 26.50 6.91
C ARG A 614 -8.38 25.70 6.04
N ALA A 615 -7.73 26.34 5.05
CA ALA A 615 -6.77 25.65 4.19
C ALA A 615 -5.56 25.11 4.99
N SER A 616 -5.09 25.88 5.98
CA SER A 616 -3.98 25.50 6.85
C SER A 616 -4.38 24.34 7.77
N THR A 617 -5.60 24.36 8.32
CA THR A 617 -6.16 23.27 9.14
C THR A 617 -6.24 21.95 8.39
N LYS A 618 -6.70 21.95 7.12
CA LYS A 618 -6.75 20.73 6.29
C LYS A 618 -5.36 20.11 6.11
N VAL A 619 -4.33 20.94 5.90
CA VAL A 619 -2.95 20.48 5.77
C VAL A 619 -2.40 19.91 7.08
N PHE A 620 -2.69 20.55 8.22
CA PHE A 620 -2.27 20.04 9.52
C PHE A 620 -2.94 18.70 9.86
N ARG A 621 -4.22 18.52 9.52
CA ARG A 621 -4.90 17.21 9.65
C ARG A 621 -4.25 16.13 8.80
N LEU A 622 -3.86 16.46 7.56
CA LEU A 622 -3.12 15.52 6.71
C LEU A 622 -1.78 15.14 7.34
N LEU A 623 -1.01 16.13 7.79
CA LEU A 623 0.29 15.92 8.42
C LEU A 623 0.17 15.06 9.69
N ASP A 624 -0.83 15.33 10.54
CA ASP A 624 -1.11 14.52 11.72
C ASP A 624 -1.39 13.05 11.37
N GLY A 625 -2.24 12.82 10.36
CA GLY A 625 -2.51 11.48 9.85
C GLY A 625 -1.26 10.79 9.28
N ILE A 626 -0.34 11.53 8.64
CA ILE A 626 0.96 11.00 8.18
C ILE A 626 1.84 10.57 9.36
N VAL A 627 1.91 11.37 10.42
CA VAL A 627 2.68 11.04 11.63
C VAL A 627 2.09 9.79 12.31
N ARG A 628 0.76 9.71 12.44
CA ARG A 628 0.07 8.52 12.97
C ARG A 628 0.31 7.28 12.10
N LEU A 629 0.23 7.40 10.77
CA LEU A 629 0.48 6.28 9.86
C LEU A 629 1.91 5.74 10.01
N TYR A 630 2.88 6.64 10.18
CA TYR A 630 4.26 6.26 10.43
C TYR A 630 4.43 5.50 11.75
N TYR A 631 3.84 6.03 12.82
CA TYR A 631 3.83 5.45 14.15
C TYR A 631 3.25 4.04 14.20
N LEU A 632 2.10 3.85 13.55
CA LEU A 632 1.32 2.61 13.58
C LEU A 632 1.94 1.51 12.71
N CYS A 633 2.36 1.84 11.48
CA CYS A 633 2.63 0.83 10.46
C CYS A 633 4.05 0.94 9.87
N SER A 634 4.47 2.14 9.43
CA SER A 634 5.65 2.29 8.58
C SER A 634 6.95 1.91 9.28
N HIS A 635 7.12 2.27 10.56
CA HIS A 635 8.34 1.95 11.31
C HIS A 635 8.56 0.44 11.45
N ALA A 636 7.52 -0.30 11.84
CA ALA A 636 7.58 -1.76 11.99
C ALA A 636 7.96 -2.45 10.66
N HIS A 637 7.51 -1.89 9.54
CA HIS A 637 7.86 -2.41 8.23
C HIS A 637 9.34 -2.19 7.86
N PHE A 638 9.91 -1.03 8.17
CA PHE A 638 11.34 -0.80 7.99
C PHE A 638 12.19 -1.83 8.77
N LEU A 639 11.81 -2.14 10.01
CA LEU A 639 12.49 -3.16 10.81
C LEU A 639 12.45 -4.54 10.13
N LYS A 640 11.28 -4.94 9.62
CA LYS A 640 11.10 -6.21 8.91
C LYS A 640 11.95 -6.29 7.64
N MET A 641 12.02 -5.20 6.87
CA MET A 641 12.82 -5.14 5.64
C MET A 641 14.33 -5.08 5.95
N ASN A 642 14.72 -4.47 7.07
CA ASN A 642 16.11 -4.51 7.51
C ASN A 642 16.56 -5.93 7.90
N ALA A 643 15.66 -6.76 8.46
CA ALA A 643 15.97 -8.15 8.81
C ALA A 643 16.41 -9.00 7.60
N VAL A 644 15.87 -8.71 6.39
CA VAL A 644 16.31 -9.35 5.13
C VAL A 644 17.77 -9.02 4.83
N ARG A 645 18.18 -7.75 5.05
CA ARG A 645 19.56 -7.29 4.84
C ARG A 645 20.52 -7.88 5.87
N GLU A 646 20.12 -7.97 7.14
CA GLU A 646 20.93 -8.66 8.15
C GLU A 646 21.06 -10.15 7.85
N GLY A 647 19.98 -10.80 7.41
CA GLY A 647 20.02 -12.20 6.95
C GLY A 647 21.04 -12.43 5.83
N MET A 648 21.13 -11.51 4.85
CA MET A 648 22.15 -11.56 3.81
C MET A 648 23.58 -11.52 4.39
N ARG A 649 23.84 -10.72 5.43
CA ARG A 649 25.16 -10.70 6.11
C ARG A 649 25.46 -12.02 6.79
N ASP A 650 24.47 -12.61 7.43
CA ASP A 650 24.65 -13.89 8.13
C ASP A 650 24.92 -15.02 7.14
N TYR A 651 24.23 -15.07 6.00
CA TYR A 651 24.53 -16.01 4.92
C TYR A 651 25.93 -15.79 4.32
N LEU A 652 26.33 -14.54 4.12
CA LEU A 652 27.67 -14.22 3.63
C LEU A 652 28.75 -14.75 4.58
N ARG A 653 28.60 -14.53 5.89
CA ARG A 653 29.51 -15.07 6.92
C ARG A 653 29.50 -16.60 6.92
N ALA A 654 28.32 -17.22 6.76
CA ALA A 654 28.19 -18.68 6.70
C ALA A 654 28.94 -19.26 5.50
N VAL A 655 28.82 -18.65 4.31
CA VAL A 655 29.57 -19.07 3.11
C VAL A 655 31.08 -18.93 3.32
N GLN A 656 31.53 -17.81 3.90
CA GLN A 656 32.95 -17.61 4.20
C GLN A 656 33.49 -18.66 5.19
N GLU A 657 32.72 -19.00 6.21
CA GLU A 657 33.10 -20.02 7.20
C GLU A 657 33.10 -21.44 6.61
N VAL A 658 32.13 -21.78 5.77
CA VAL A 658 32.09 -23.07 5.05
C VAL A 658 33.31 -23.22 4.14
N ARG A 659 33.67 -22.17 3.38
CA ARG A 659 34.88 -22.15 2.55
C ARG A 659 36.15 -22.33 3.36
N ARG A 660 36.25 -21.65 4.51
CA ARG A 660 37.39 -21.75 5.42
C ARG A 660 37.56 -23.15 5.98
N ASN A 661 36.46 -23.81 6.33
CA ASN A 661 36.46 -25.15 6.94
C ASN A 661 36.62 -26.28 5.90
N SER A 662 36.13 -26.08 4.66
CA SER A 662 36.35 -26.98 3.52
C SER A 662 37.84 -27.21 3.23
N ALA A 663 38.68 -26.18 3.44
CA ALA A 663 40.13 -26.28 3.25
C ALA A 663 40.85 -27.18 4.28
N LEU A 664 40.16 -27.64 5.34
CA LEU A 664 40.76 -28.34 6.48
C LEU A 664 40.12 -29.72 6.76
N GLY A 665 39.15 -30.17 5.96
CA GLY A 665 38.29 -31.31 6.26
C GLY A 665 38.69 -32.65 5.61
N GLU A 666 38.18 -33.75 6.17
CA GLU A 666 38.20 -35.10 5.57
C GLU A 666 37.27 -35.18 4.34
N PRO A 667 37.47 -36.13 3.39
CA PRO A 667 36.77 -36.17 2.10
C PRO A 667 35.23 -36.15 2.20
N ASP A 668 34.67 -36.93 3.11
CA ASP A 668 33.21 -37.03 3.31
C ASP A 668 32.62 -35.72 3.87
N VAL A 669 33.41 -35.01 4.70
CA VAL A 669 33.05 -33.70 5.25
C VAL A 669 33.15 -32.63 4.16
N VAL A 670 34.16 -32.70 3.29
CA VAL A 670 34.31 -31.79 2.15
C VAL A 670 33.12 -31.93 1.19
N GLU A 671 32.67 -33.14 0.85
CA GLU A 671 31.51 -33.33 -0.03
C GLU A 671 30.23 -32.72 0.58
N ALA A 672 30.01 -32.92 1.89
CA ALA A 672 28.87 -32.33 2.59
C ALA A 672 28.95 -30.79 2.65
N LEU A 673 30.15 -30.25 2.88
CA LEU A 673 30.40 -28.80 2.91
C LEU A 673 30.25 -28.17 1.52
N THR A 674 30.63 -28.84 0.44
CA THR A 674 30.41 -28.36 -0.94
C THR A 674 28.92 -28.25 -1.25
N LYS A 675 28.12 -29.26 -0.91
CA LYS A 675 26.66 -29.20 -1.06
C LYS A 675 26.05 -28.07 -0.22
N ALA A 676 26.55 -27.86 0.99
CA ALA A 676 26.12 -26.74 1.83
C ALA A 676 26.50 -25.38 1.23
N GLU A 677 27.70 -25.25 0.66
CA GLU A 677 28.17 -24.04 -0.01
C GLU A 677 27.30 -23.68 -1.21
N GLU A 678 26.92 -24.66 -2.04
CA GLU A 678 26.01 -24.46 -3.18
C GLU A 678 24.67 -23.89 -2.72
N VAL A 679 24.03 -24.55 -1.74
CA VAL A 679 22.73 -24.10 -1.19
C VAL A 679 22.82 -22.71 -0.56
N PHE A 680 23.87 -22.43 0.21
CA PHE A 680 24.06 -21.11 0.81
C PHE A 680 24.37 -20.04 -0.23
N SER A 681 25.13 -20.36 -1.27
CA SER A 681 25.48 -19.44 -2.35
C SER A 681 24.29 -19.09 -3.25
N ASP A 682 23.42 -20.06 -3.54
CA ASP A 682 22.15 -19.83 -4.24
C ASP A 682 21.21 -18.94 -3.42
N THR A 683 21.06 -19.24 -2.13
CA THR A 683 20.25 -18.44 -1.21
C THR A 683 20.81 -17.03 -1.06
N LEU A 684 22.13 -16.89 -0.93
CA LEU A 684 22.82 -15.61 -0.84
C LEU A 684 22.63 -14.77 -2.12
N SER A 685 22.65 -15.40 -3.29
CA SER A 685 22.38 -14.74 -4.58
C SER A 685 20.94 -14.23 -4.65
N GLN A 686 19.96 -15.02 -4.21
CA GLN A 686 18.56 -14.58 -4.13
C GLN A 686 18.39 -13.40 -3.15
N GLN A 687 19.02 -13.47 -1.97
CA GLN A 687 19.01 -12.38 -1.00
C GLN A 687 19.67 -11.11 -1.56
N ALA A 688 20.78 -11.23 -2.28
CA ALA A 688 21.44 -10.09 -2.92
C ALA A 688 20.51 -9.35 -3.90
N ARG A 689 19.74 -10.09 -4.72
CA ARG A 689 18.75 -9.50 -5.64
C ARG A 689 17.62 -8.79 -4.89
N GLN A 690 17.14 -9.38 -3.79
CA GLN A 690 16.14 -8.74 -2.93
C GLN A 690 16.70 -7.47 -2.26
N VAL A 691 17.96 -7.48 -1.81
CA VAL A 691 18.61 -6.29 -1.25
C VAL A 691 18.82 -5.20 -2.31
N ALA A 692 19.07 -5.55 -3.57
CA ALA A 692 19.07 -4.60 -4.70
C ALA A 692 17.72 -3.88 -4.82
N TRP A 693 16.62 -4.64 -4.81
CA TRP A 693 15.26 -4.10 -4.83
C TRP A 693 14.99 -3.18 -3.63
N LEU A 694 15.25 -3.66 -2.41
CA LEU A 694 15.04 -2.88 -1.19
C LEU A 694 15.86 -1.59 -1.19
N SER A 695 17.10 -1.65 -1.66
CA SER A 695 17.97 -0.47 -1.74
C SER A 695 17.54 0.52 -2.81
N ALA A 696 16.88 0.07 -3.88
CA ALA A 696 16.34 0.92 -4.94
C ALA A 696 15.02 1.59 -4.54
N VAL A 697 14.14 0.87 -3.82
CA VAL A 697 12.73 1.28 -3.61
C VAL A 697 12.43 1.73 -2.18
N VAL A 698 13.04 1.10 -1.16
CA VAL A 698 12.72 1.32 0.27
C VAL A 698 13.80 2.16 0.96
N PHE A 699 15.06 1.80 0.79
CA PHE A 699 16.21 2.45 1.44
C PHE A 699 16.96 3.40 0.50
N SER A 700 16.27 3.99 -0.47
CA SER A 700 16.85 4.96 -1.40
C SER A 700 17.03 6.34 -0.76
N LYS A 701 17.83 7.21 -1.39
CA LYS A 701 18.09 8.58 -0.92
C LYS A 701 16.81 9.42 -0.87
N GLU A 702 15.89 9.20 -1.79
CA GLU A 702 14.61 9.91 -1.85
C GLU A 702 13.72 9.54 -0.66
N LYS A 703 13.62 8.24 -0.34
CA LYS A 703 12.88 7.75 0.83
C LYS A 703 13.54 8.17 2.14
N GLN A 704 14.86 8.19 2.18
CA GLN A 704 15.61 8.74 3.31
C GLN A 704 15.28 10.22 3.53
N ALA A 705 15.19 11.00 2.45
CA ALA A 705 14.83 12.40 2.50
C ALA A 705 13.39 12.63 3.02
N ASP A 706 12.43 11.76 2.69
CA ASP A 706 11.07 11.81 3.25
C ASP A 706 11.06 11.60 4.77
N VAL A 707 11.76 10.57 5.24
CA VAL A 707 11.86 10.24 6.68
C VAL A 707 12.61 11.34 7.43
N TYR A 708 13.69 11.85 6.87
CA TYR A 708 14.44 12.97 7.45
C TYR A 708 13.64 14.27 7.47
N TRP A 709 12.88 14.55 6.41
CA TRP A 709 11.98 15.69 6.38
C TRP A 709 10.92 15.60 7.48
N LEU A 710 10.27 14.45 7.63
CA LEU A 710 9.28 14.25 8.67
C LEU A 710 9.87 14.35 10.07
N LEU A 711 11.08 13.81 10.30
CA LEU A 711 11.80 13.98 11.57
C LEU A 711 11.97 15.45 11.93
N ARG A 712 12.34 16.30 10.96
CA ARG A 712 12.51 17.74 11.19
C ARG A 712 11.18 18.42 11.56
N VAL A 713 10.10 18.05 10.89
CA VAL A 713 8.75 18.59 11.14
C VAL A 713 8.24 18.17 12.52
N VAL A 714 8.36 16.89 12.85
CA VAL A 714 7.95 16.34 14.16
C VAL A 714 8.79 16.95 15.28
N LEU A 715 10.11 17.02 15.12
CA LEU A 715 10.99 17.63 16.11
C LEU A 715 10.69 19.11 16.31
N LEU A 716 10.46 19.88 15.24
CA LEU A 716 10.07 21.28 15.35
C LEU A 716 8.70 21.44 16.04
N THR A 717 7.73 20.58 15.71
CA THR A 717 6.41 20.56 16.38
C THR A 717 6.55 20.36 17.88
N LEU A 718 7.39 19.40 18.28
CA LEU A 718 7.66 19.10 19.69
C LEU A 718 8.39 20.24 20.40
N GLU A 719 9.36 20.87 19.74
CA GLU A 719 10.08 22.03 20.28
C GLU A 719 9.13 23.23 20.47
N GLU A 720 8.34 23.61 19.46
CA GLU A 720 7.39 24.73 19.55
C GLU A 720 6.29 24.48 20.61
N ALA A 721 5.79 23.23 20.71
CA ALA A 721 4.87 22.86 21.77
C ALA A 721 5.52 22.96 23.16
N SER A 722 6.81 22.61 23.27
CA SER A 722 7.58 22.73 24.51
C SER A 722 7.79 24.19 24.93
N HIS A 723 8.09 25.08 23.99
CA HIS A 723 8.19 26.53 24.22
C HIS A 723 6.85 27.16 24.63
N SER A 724 5.73 26.58 24.18
CA SER A 724 4.37 27.01 24.52
C SER A 724 3.96 26.66 25.97
N GLY A 725 4.87 26.11 26.78
CA GLY A 725 4.65 25.89 28.21
C GLY A 725 3.74 24.69 28.50
N ALA A 726 2.58 24.93 29.11
CA ALA A 726 1.65 23.88 29.52
C ALA A 726 1.05 23.10 28.33
N ALA A 727 1.03 23.71 27.13
CA ALA A 727 0.52 23.09 25.91
C ALA A 727 1.26 21.78 25.54
N PHE A 728 2.53 21.63 25.96
CA PHE A 728 3.32 20.42 25.72
C PHE A 728 2.67 19.14 26.28
N ALA A 729 2.00 19.24 27.44
CA ALA A 729 1.29 18.10 28.04
C ALA A 729 0.16 17.56 27.14
N PHE A 730 -0.39 18.40 26.27
CA PHE A 730 -1.49 18.05 25.37
C PHE A 730 -1.02 17.42 24.06
N VAL A 731 0.28 17.39 23.78
CA VAL A 731 0.80 16.75 22.57
C VAL A 731 0.48 15.25 22.63
N PRO A 732 -0.03 14.66 21.54
CA PRO A 732 -0.22 13.22 21.47
C PRO A 732 1.10 12.45 21.64
N ASP A 733 1.09 11.37 22.40
CA ASP A 733 2.29 10.61 22.75
C ASP A 733 3.01 10.03 21.51
N TYR A 734 2.26 9.66 20.48
CA TYR A 734 2.79 9.15 19.23
C TYR A 734 3.69 10.16 18.48
N TYR A 735 3.64 11.48 18.75
CA TYR A 735 4.62 12.43 18.19
C TYR A 735 6.01 12.19 18.78
N VAL A 736 6.09 12.00 20.10
CA VAL A 736 7.35 11.72 20.79
C VAL A 736 7.90 10.37 20.32
N GLU A 737 7.06 9.34 20.30
CA GLU A 737 7.47 8.03 19.78
C GLU A 737 7.87 8.07 18.31
N SER A 738 7.13 8.80 17.46
CA SER A 738 7.49 8.97 16.05
C SER A 738 8.86 9.63 15.91
N CYS A 739 9.15 10.67 16.69
CA CYS A 739 10.45 11.34 16.69
C CYS A 739 11.59 10.35 16.97
N ILE A 740 11.42 9.49 17.99
CA ILE A 740 12.39 8.43 18.35
C ILE A 740 12.52 7.39 17.22
N LYS A 741 11.38 6.89 16.71
CA LYS A 741 11.32 5.87 15.64
C LYS A 741 11.90 6.36 14.32
N LEU A 742 11.69 7.62 13.96
CA LEU A 742 12.22 8.27 12.76
C LEU A 742 13.75 8.35 12.81
N LEU A 743 14.32 8.85 13.91
CA LEU A 743 15.79 8.91 14.06
C LEU A 743 16.40 7.50 14.09
N THR A 744 15.75 6.55 14.78
CA THR A 744 16.18 5.15 14.81
C THR A 744 16.24 4.57 13.40
N SER A 745 15.22 4.81 12.58
CA SER A 745 15.18 4.31 11.21
C SER A 745 16.31 4.88 10.36
N LEU A 746 16.55 6.18 10.42
CA LEU A 746 17.64 6.86 9.70
C LEU A 746 19.03 6.38 10.13
N SER A 747 19.19 6.07 11.42
CA SER A 747 20.49 5.73 12.00
C SER A 747 20.83 4.25 11.86
N PHE A 748 19.83 3.35 11.86
CA PHE A 748 20.07 1.91 11.95
C PHE A 748 19.53 1.09 10.77
N TYR A 749 18.50 1.56 10.05
CA TYR A 749 17.87 0.78 8.98
C TYR A 749 18.32 1.20 7.57
N PHE A 750 18.58 2.49 7.33
CA PHE A 750 19.06 2.98 6.03
C PHE A 750 20.53 2.61 5.71
N PRO A 751 21.49 2.65 6.66
CA PRO A 751 22.87 2.29 6.39
C PRO A 751 23.06 0.82 5.97
N PRO A 752 24.15 0.46 5.25
CA PRO A 752 25.13 1.36 4.62
C PRO A 752 24.64 2.03 3.31
N THR A 753 23.47 1.65 2.78
CA THR A 753 22.97 2.14 1.48
C THR A 753 22.87 3.67 1.44
N CYS A 754 22.38 4.25 2.54
CA CYS A 754 22.35 5.70 2.75
C CYS A 754 22.71 5.98 4.21
N ASN A 755 23.71 6.83 4.46
CA ASN A 755 24.10 7.18 5.82
C ASN A 755 23.45 8.51 6.21
N LEU A 756 23.12 8.67 7.49
CA LEU A 756 22.62 9.94 8.01
C LEU A 756 23.64 11.08 7.81
N SER A 757 24.94 10.74 7.88
CA SER A 757 26.04 11.69 7.66
C SER A 757 26.07 12.29 6.26
N ASP A 758 25.48 11.62 5.28
CA ASP A 758 25.46 12.06 3.88
C ASP A 758 24.46 13.19 3.65
N ILE A 759 23.53 13.42 4.60
CA ILE A 759 22.51 14.46 4.50
C ILE A 759 23.08 15.81 5.00
N PRO A 760 23.01 16.89 4.21
CA PRO A 760 23.39 18.22 4.66
C PRO A 760 22.58 18.68 5.90
N GLY A 761 23.28 19.17 6.91
CA GLY A 761 22.65 19.67 8.14
C GLY A 761 22.17 18.60 9.13
N HIS A 762 22.44 17.30 8.88
CA HIS A 762 22.05 16.21 9.79
C HIS A 762 22.55 16.43 11.23
N TYR A 763 23.76 16.97 11.38
CA TYR A 763 24.36 17.20 12.70
C TYR A 763 23.56 18.21 13.54
N ASN A 764 22.99 19.24 12.91
CA ASN A 764 22.14 20.21 13.60
C ASN A 764 20.87 19.53 14.14
N VAL A 765 20.24 18.66 13.35
CA VAL A 765 19.08 17.87 13.79
C VAL A 765 19.45 16.93 14.94
N LEU A 766 20.63 16.31 14.91
CA LEU A 766 21.12 15.49 16.02
C LEU A 766 21.30 16.31 17.31
N VAL A 767 21.86 17.52 17.23
CA VAL A 767 22.02 18.41 18.42
C VAL A 767 20.66 18.84 18.96
N ARG A 768 19.72 19.20 18.09
CA ARG A 768 18.34 19.54 18.46
C ARG A 768 17.62 18.37 19.14
N TYR A 769 17.69 17.17 18.55
CA TYR A 769 17.14 15.96 19.14
C TYR A 769 17.79 15.60 20.49
N SER A 770 19.11 15.77 20.59
CA SER A 770 19.86 15.56 21.84
C SER A 770 19.39 16.53 22.93
N THR A 771 19.17 17.79 22.56
CA THR A 771 18.64 18.84 23.45
C THR A 771 17.23 18.49 23.91
N PHE A 772 16.36 18.08 22.99
CA PHE A 772 14.99 17.64 23.29
C PHE A 772 14.96 16.46 24.27
N LEU A 773 15.76 15.41 24.02
CA LEU A 773 15.83 14.26 24.93
C LEU A 773 16.33 14.68 26.32
N ALA A 774 17.40 15.49 26.37
CA ALA A 774 18.00 15.98 27.61
C ALA A 774 17.02 16.81 28.46
N GLN A 775 16.17 17.60 27.80
CA GLN A 775 15.18 18.43 28.47
C GLN A 775 13.94 17.64 28.93
N HIS A 776 13.54 16.56 28.24
CA HIS A 776 12.20 15.99 28.42
C HIS A 776 12.12 14.62 29.08
N PHE A 777 13.21 13.85 29.16
CA PHE A 777 13.17 12.53 29.85
C PHE A 777 12.84 12.64 31.35
N ALA A 778 13.05 13.81 31.96
CA ALA A 778 12.75 14.11 33.36
C ALA A 778 11.87 15.37 33.52
N ASP A 779 11.19 15.78 32.44
CA ASP A 779 10.31 16.96 32.48
C ASP A 779 9.02 16.65 33.25
N PRO A 780 8.64 17.48 34.24
CA PRO A 780 7.44 17.26 35.05
C PRO A 780 6.14 17.29 34.25
N ARG A 781 6.12 17.92 33.06
CA ARG A 781 4.95 17.95 32.17
C ARG A 781 4.69 16.60 31.51
N VAL A 782 5.70 15.73 31.44
CA VAL A 782 5.54 14.34 31.00
C VAL A 782 5.02 13.55 32.19
N THR A 783 3.73 13.22 32.24
CA THR A 783 3.14 12.41 33.31
C THR A 783 3.01 10.95 32.90
N ASN A 784 2.80 10.71 31.60
CA ASN A 784 2.60 9.38 31.03
C ASN A 784 3.83 8.48 31.29
N PRO A 785 3.65 7.34 32.02
CA PRO A 785 4.75 6.47 32.41
C PRO A 785 5.43 5.79 31.20
N ASP A 786 4.67 5.42 30.18
CA ASP A 786 5.19 4.79 28.97
C ASP A 786 6.09 5.78 28.19
N MET A 787 5.72 7.07 28.19
CA MET A 787 6.52 8.12 27.57
C MET A 787 7.82 8.40 28.32
N LYS A 788 7.80 8.37 29.66
CA LYS A 788 9.03 8.48 30.47
C LYS A 788 10.00 7.36 30.14
N ASP A 789 9.51 6.12 30.09
CA ASP A 789 10.32 4.95 29.74
C ASP A 789 10.82 5.01 28.29
N ALA A 790 9.98 5.44 27.34
CA ALA A 790 10.38 5.62 25.94
C ALA A 790 11.49 6.67 25.77
N LEU A 791 11.37 7.83 26.42
CA LEU A 791 12.39 8.88 26.40
C LEU A 791 13.69 8.44 27.06
N LEU A 792 13.61 7.70 28.19
CA LEU A 792 14.78 7.17 28.87
C LEU A 792 15.50 6.10 28.03
N ARG A 793 14.75 5.19 27.38
CA ARG A 793 15.29 4.21 26.43
C ARG A 793 15.92 4.88 25.22
N ALA A 794 15.29 5.93 24.68
CA ALA A 794 15.83 6.72 23.58
C ALA A 794 17.16 7.37 23.98
N LEU A 795 17.24 7.99 25.16
CA LEU A 795 18.48 8.55 25.68
C LEU A 795 19.56 7.47 25.86
N ALA A 796 19.19 6.30 26.41
CA ALA A 796 20.11 5.18 26.58
C ALA A 796 20.66 4.62 25.25
N ALA A 797 19.85 4.62 24.19
CA ALA A 797 20.28 4.26 22.84
C ALA A 797 21.17 5.36 22.22
N HIS A 798 20.83 6.64 22.47
CA HIS A 798 21.52 7.80 21.92
C HIS A 798 22.93 7.99 22.50
N VAL A 799 23.22 7.46 23.69
CA VAL A 799 24.58 7.45 24.25
C VAL A 799 25.47 6.29 23.77
N CYS A 800 24.99 5.43 22.86
CA CYS A 800 25.78 4.31 22.33
C CYS A 800 26.68 4.73 21.14
N PRO A 801 26.18 5.38 20.08
CA PRO A 801 27.03 5.82 18.95
C PRO A 801 27.91 7.03 19.31
N PRO A 802 29.17 7.10 18.84
CA PRO A 802 30.04 8.26 19.07
C PRO A 802 29.51 9.58 18.48
N SER A 803 28.82 9.52 17.34
CA SER A 803 28.27 10.70 16.65
C SER A 803 27.16 11.39 17.45
N THR A 804 26.29 10.60 18.09
CA THR A 804 25.17 11.08 18.91
C THR A 804 25.64 11.54 20.29
N VAL A 805 26.69 10.91 20.84
CA VAL A 805 27.37 11.42 22.05
C VAL A 805 27.97 12.80 21.80
N ARG A 806 28.66 13.03 20.67
CA ARG A 806 29.16 14.37 20.31
C ARG A 806 28.03 15.39 20.13
N ALA A 807 26.88 14.97 19.61
CA ALA A 807 25.72 15.84 19.50
C ALA A 807 25.16 16.24 20.89
N LEU A 808 25.13 15.31 21.85
CA LEU A 808 24.86 15.62 23.26
C LEU A 808 25.92 16.56 23.84
N GLU A 809 27.18 16.47 23.40
CA GLU A 809 28.23 17.39 23.85
C GLU A 809 28.07 18.83 23.35
N CYS A 810 27.41 19.01 22.21
CA CYS A 810 27.19 20.31 21.60
C CYS A 810 25.83 20.95 21.97
N MET A 811 25.05 20.32 22.87
CA MET A 811 23.78 20.91 23.34
C MET A 811 24.03 22.11 24.26
N PRO A 812 23.03 23.00 24.46
CA PRO A 812 23.15 24.12 25.40
C PRO A 812 23.55 23.67 26.81
N THR A 813 24.41 24.46 27.47
CA THR A 813 24.93 24.15 28.82
C THR A 813 23.80 23.91 29.83
N GLU A 814 22.73 24.69 29.75
CA GLU A 814 21.54 24.55 30.61
C GLU A 814 20.92 23.16 30.49
N SER A 815 20.65 22.71 29.26
CA SER A 815 20.09 21.36 28.99
C SER A 815 21.04 20.26 29.44
N SER A 816 22.35 20.44 29.25
CA SER A 816 23.35 19.47 29.70
C SER A 816 23.38 19.31 31.23
N MET A 817 23.31 20.43 31.96
CA MET A 817 23.31 20.44 33.41
C MET A 817 22.01 19.86 33.97
N ALA A 818 20.86 20.20 33.38
CA ALA A 818 19.56 19.65 33.74
C ALA A 818 19.54 18.13 33.57
N MET A 819 20.06 17.61 32.45
CA MET A 819 20.16 16.17 32.20
C MET A 819 21.02 15.46 33.23
N ILE A 820 22.21 15.96 33.53
CA ILE A 820 23.10 15.33 34.51
C ILE A 820 22.49 15.38 35.91
N GLN A 821 21.86 16.49 36.31
CA GLN A 821 21.16 16.60 37.59
C GLN A 821 20.01 15.58 37.70
N ALA A 822 19.22 15.43 36.64
CA ALA A 822 18.12 14.47 36.58
C ALA A 822 18.61 13.02 36.60
N LEU A 823 19.69 12.67 35.87
CA LEU A 823 20.29 11.32 35.90
C LEU A 823 20.85 10.95 37.28
N LEU A 824 21.33 11.95 38.04
CA LEU A 824 21.84 11.77 39.41
C LEU A 824 20.74 11.81 40.48
N GLN A 825 19.54 12.32 40.18
CA GLN A 825 18.45 12.46 41.15
C GLN A 825 18.07 11.13 41.86
N PRO A 826 18.00 9.96 41.19
CA PRO A 826 17.70 8.70 41.85
C PRO A 826 18.68 8.35 42.97
N TYR A 827 19.95 8.74 42.85
CA TYR A 827 20.99 8.46 43.85
C TYR A 827 20.77 9.18 45.18
N LYS A 828 19.87 10.17 45.24
CA LYS A 828 19.49 10.83 46.50
C LYS A 828 18.66 9.92 47.41
N ASN A 829 17.88 8.98 46.84
CA ASN A 829 16.92 8.15 47.59
C ASN A 829 17.15 6.63 47.42
N ARG A 830 17.52 6.14 46.22
CA ARG A 830 17.94 4.74 45.96
C ARG A 830 18.56 4.61 44.55
N PRO A 831 19.75 3.98 44.37
CA PRO A 831 20.35 3.82 43.04
C PRO A 831 19.45 3.00 42.11
N TRP A 832 19.18 3.52 40.91
CA TRP A 832 18.33 2.88 39.90
C TRP A 832 19.18 2.31 38.77
N ALA A 833 18.96 1.05 38.37
CA ALA A 833 19.87 0.32 37.48
C ALA A 833 19.99 0.95 36.07
N GLN A 834 18.94 1.60 35.57
CA GLN A 834 18.88 2.09 34.18
C GLN A 834 19.72 3.36 33.93
N THR A 835 19.77 4.31 34.87
CA THR A 835 20.56 5.56 34.69
C THR A 835 22.07 5.32 34.80
N ASN A 836 22.50 4.25 35.49
CA ASN A 836 23.90 3.89 35.67
C ASN A 836 24.60 3.63 34.34
N TRP A 837 23.98 2.89 33.42
CA TRP A 837 24.58 2.58 32.13
C TRP A 837 24.71 3.81 31.25
N ILE A 838 23.76 4.76 31.35
CA ILE A 838 23.82 6.04 30.63
C ILE A 838 25.01 6.86 31.14
N LEU A 839 25.13 7.04 32.45
CA LEU A 839 26.25 7.75 33.08
C LEU A 839 27.59 7.08 32.77
N MET A 840 27.66 5.75 32.81
CA MET A 840 28.88 5.00 32.49
C MET A 840 29.27 5.13 31.01
N ARG A 841 28.31 5.19 30.08
CA ARG A 841 28.59 5.42 28.65
C ARG A 841 29.01 6.85 28.37
N LEU A 842 28.38 7.83 29.02
CA LEU A 842 28.83 9.22 28.95
C LEU A 842 30.24 9.38 29.50
N TRP A 843 30.58 8.68 30.58
CA TRP A 843 31.93 8.72 31.17
C TRP A 843 32.95 7.93 30.35
N LYS A 844 32.69 6.68 29.97
CA LYS A 844 33.67 5.79 29.32
C LYS A 844 33.69 5.84 27.79
N GLY A 845 32.61 6.26 27.15
CA GLY A 845 32.39 6.21 25.70
C GLY A 845 32.84 7.44 24.92
N CYS A 846 33.63 8.32 25.54
CA CYS A 846 34.04 9.65 25.03
C CYS A 846 32.88 10.64 24.86
N GLY A 847 32.12 10.79 25.96
CA GLY A 847 31.26 11.93 26.31
C GLY A 847 31.72 12.57 27.63
N PHE A 848 30.84 13.26 28.36
CA PHE A 848 31.20 14.10 29.52
C PHE A 848 31.70 13.38 30.80
N ALA A 849 32.89 12.76 30.77
CA ALA A 849 34.00 13.05 31.70
C ALA A 849 35.33 12.36 31.34
N PHE A 850 36.41 13.15 31.47
CA PHE A 850 37.81 12.80 31.75
C PHE A 850 38.85 12.92 30.60
N ARG A 851 39.25 14.17 30.32
CA ARG A 851 40.36 14.55 29.40
C ARG A 851 41.75 14.58 30.06
N PHE A 852 41.90 13.99 31.25
CA PHE A 852 43.20 13.91 31.93
C PHE A 852 43.61 12.45 32.04
N THR A 853 44.86 12.14 31.73
CA THR A 853 45.45 10.81 31.94
C THR A 853 45.54 10.43 33.43
N ILE A 854 45.28 11.37 34.35
CA ILE A 854 45.43 11.24 35.81
C ILE A 854 44.24 11.89 36.54
N ALA A 855 43.71 11.22 37.57
CA ALA A 855 42.59 11.71 38.37
C ALA A 855 42.90 13.06 39.05
N PRO A 856 41.94 14.01 39.22
CA PRO A 856 42.24 15.40 39.58
C PRO A 856 42.79 15.53 41.01
N HIS A 857 42.36 14.63 41.90
CA HIS A 857 42.85 14.54 43.28
C HIS A 857 44.27 13.96 43.38
N LEU A 858 44.81 13.40 42.30
CA LEU A 858 46.20 12.93 42.19
C LEU A 858 47.12 13.98 41.54
N VAL A 859 46.56 14.98 40.84
CA VAL A 859 47.33 16.06 40.18
C VAL A 859 48.13 16.88 41.20
N GLN A 860 47.54 17.24 42.34
CA GLN A 860 48.26 17.95 43.41
C GLN A 860 49.40 17.15 44.04
N ARG A 861 49.38 15.81 43.94
CA ARG A 861 50.44 14.94 44.47
C ARG A 861 51.55 14.66 43.47
N MET A 862 51.33 14.88 42.17
CA MET A 862 52.24 14.40 41.12
C MET A 862 52.93 15.49 40.30
N SER A 863 52.64 16.78 40.47
CA SER A 863 53.23 17.80 39.58
C SER A 863 53.89 18.99 40.31
N SER A 864 55.22 19.02 40.28
CA SER A 864 56.04 20.25 40.34
C SER A 864 56.30 20.87 38.95
N LYS A 865 55.62 20.41 37.90
CA LYS A 865 55.66 21.01 36.55
C LYS A 865 54.27 21.03 35.89
N PRO A 866 53.94 22.07 35.10
CA PRO A 866 52.65 22.14 34.41
C PRO A 866 52.54 21.00 33.39
N VAL A 867 51.43 20.26 33.41
CA VAL A 867 51.09 19.28 32.39
C VAL A 867 50.48 20.04 31.21
N GLU A 868 51.16 20.01 30.04
CA GLU A 868 50.63 20.58 28.81
C GLU A 868 49.32 19.89 28.40
N SER A 869 48.30 20.69 28.09
CA SER A 869 47.06 20.23 27.47
C SER A 869 47.32 19.89 26.00
N ALA A 870 47.89 18.72 25.72
CA ALA A 870 47.99 18.23 24.35
C ALA A 870 46.59 17.81 23.87
N LEU A 871 45.96 18.66 23.06
CA LEU A 871 44.86 18.23 22.17
C LEU A 871 45.42 17.14 21.25
N PRO A 872 44.83 15.94 21.16
CA PRO A 872 45.22 14.99 20.12
C PRO A 872 44.86 15.60 18.76
N SER A 873 45.83 15.66 17.85
CA SER A 873 45.59 15.99 16.45
C SER A 873 44.62 15.01 15.81
N HIS A 874 43.74 15.52 14.94
CA HIS A 874 42.78 14.76 14.13
C HIS A 874 43.32 13.40 13.65
N PRO A 875 42.62 12.28 13.86
CA PRO A 875 42.79 11.10 13.03
C PRO A 875 42.12 11.40 11.68
N GLY A 876 42.92 11.40 10.61
CA GLY A 876 42.41 11.35 9.25
C GLY A 876 41.52 10.12 9.04
N GLY A 877 40.51 10.24 8.20
CA GLY A 877 39.54 9.19 7.92
C GLY A 877 40.21 7.86 7.57
N GLY A 878 39.95 6.84 8.38
CA GLY A 878 40.44 5.48 8.18
C GLY A 878 39.64 4.50 9.04
N ASN A 879 39.03 3.51 8.38
CA ASN A 879 38.26 2.40 8.94
C ASN A 879 39.11 1.51 9.87
N ALA A 880 38.55 1.06 10.98
CA ALA A 880 38.86 -0.23 11.64
C ALA A 880 37.74 -0.61 12.65
N PRO A 881 37.51 -1.91 12.92
CA PRO A 881 36.20 -2.44 13.29
C PRO A 881 36.02 -2.64 14.81
N PHE A 882 34.81 -2.39 15.32
CA PHE A 882 34.38 -2.90 16.62
C PHE A 882 32.97 -3.48 16.49
N SER A 883 32.90 -4.82 16.41
CA SER A 883 31.66 -5.57 16.56
C SER A 883 31.30 -5.66 18.05
N PHE A 884 30.11 -5.20 18.43
CA PHE A 884 29.51 -5.55 19.72
C PHE A 884 28.12 -6.13 19.51
N LYS A 885 27.96 -7.41 19.89
CA LYS A 885 26.69 -8.10 20.04
C LYS A 885 25.89 -7.44 21.18
N LEU A 886 24.64 -7.10 20.92
CA LEU A 886 23.61 -6.89 21.94
C LEU A 886 23.21 -8.25 22.54
N PRO A 887 23.11 -8.42 23.87
CA PRO A 887 22.41 -9.57 24.44
C PRO A 887 20.92 -9.26 24.54
N GLY A 888 20.11 -10.09 23.89
CA GLY A 888 18.67 -10.11 24.00
C GLY A 888 18.17 -10.99 25.16
N ALA A 889 16.96 -10.64 25.60
CA ALA A 889 15.89 -11.46 26.17
C ALA A 889 16.18 -12.87 26.73
N ILE A 890 15.89 -12.99 28.03
CA ILE A 890 15.10 -14.05 28.71
C ILE A 890 14.93 -15.37 27.93
N HIS A 891 15.59 -16.44 28.40
CA HIS A 891 14.96 -17.73 28.73
C HIS A 891 15.91 -18.58 29.61
N GLU A 892 15.34 -19.08 30.71
CA GLU A 892 15.56 -20.38 31.37
C GLU A 892 16.97 -20.84 31.80
N THR A 893 17.12 -20.97 33.12
CA THR A 893 18.06 -21.86 33.85
C THR A 893 17.82 -23.33 33.48
N PRO A 894 18.85 -24.22 33.48
CA PRO A 894 19.41 -24.71 34.76
C PRO A 894 20.92 -25.06 34.83
N SER A 895 21.37 -25.18 36.08
CA SER A 895 22.37 -26.12 36.63
C SER A 895 23.88 -25.94 36.37
N SER A 896 24.57 -25.50 37.44
CA SER A 896 25.75 -26.09 38.10
C SER A 896 26.96 -26.60 37.31
N LEU A 897 28.16 -26.06 37.62
CA LEU A 897 29.46 -26.73 37.94
C LEU A 897 30.56 -25.63 37.94
N LEU A 898 31.08 -25.16 39.09
CA LEU A 898 32.23 -25.65 39.89
C LEU A 898 33.61 -25.63 39.18
N TRP A 899 34.62 -25.15 39.93
CA TRP A 899 36.09 -25.11 39.71
C TRP A 899 36.64 -23.88 38.95
N MET A 900 37.72 -23.18 39.33
CA MET A 900 38.63 -23.28 40.47
C MET A 900 39.41 -21.95 40.64
N ASN A 901 39.77 -21.64 41.90
CA ASN A 901 40.72 -20.61 42.30
C ASN A 901 42.13 -20.84 41.73
N VAL A 902 42.79 -19.79 41.23
CA VAL A 902 44.25 -19.61 41.41
C VAL A 902 44.55 -18.14 41.72
N ARG A 903 45.13 -17.92 42.91
CA ARG A 903 45.74 -16.68 43.40
C ARG A 903 47.20 -16.60 42.93
N SER A 904 47.69 -15.40 42.63
CA SER A 904 49.03 -14.88 43.03
C SER A 904 49.18 -13.41 42.58
N THR A 905 49.06 -12.42 43.49
CA THR A 905 50.17 -11.59 44.05
C THR A 905 50.94 -10.78 42.99
N ARG A 906 50.67 -9.46 42.86
CA ARG A 906 51.31 -8.28 43.53
C ARG A 906 52.72 -7.97 43.02
N PRO A 907 53.21 -6.71 43.11
CA PRO A 907 52.70 -5.55 43.87
C PRO A 907 51.79 -4.61 43.11
#